data_AF-A0AAX2BFF3-F1
#
_entry.id   AF-A0AAX2BFF3-F1
#
_cell.length_a   1.000
_cell.length_b   1.000
_cell.length_c   1.000
_cell.angle_alpha   90.00
_cell.angle_beta   90.00
_cell.angle_gamma   90.00
#
_symmetry.space_group_name_H-M   'P 1'
#
loop_
_entity.id
_entity.type
_entity.pdbx_description
1 polymer ?
#
loop_
_entity_poly.entity_id
_entity_poly.type
_entity_poly.pdbx_seq_one_letter_code
_entity_poly.pdbx_strand_id
1 'polypeptide(L)'
;MTGLVCPLSSEASVSVHSIPYQTYRDFAENKGLFKPGAENIPLYDKNGSIVTTLNKAPMIDFSSTDTNGIGTLVAPQYIVSVKHNVGYKQVKFGYSDDTTYNLVERNNHEWDFHRPRLNKIVTEIVPLDMTSAGIENGTYQNTERFPVFYRVGTGTQYVKDESGKLTQLAGGYSYKTGGIVNPPYTSSWRFFTITTDTPLSTYGTPGDSGSPLFGWDAQQNKWVVVGVLNSYAGLSGKTNYYTVIPVGDVVETMKLNADAPIHSQKNEGDIHWTYDDKTGVGALTQGAASWSMHGNQGATWPASLNSGKDLIFQGGGSVVLENTVDQGAGTLTFDDDYIIKPLDSQTWKGGGIIVNGDHTVDWQVNGVQGDNLHKLGTGTLKVNGTGINPGGLNVGEGTVVLAQRPDIDGNVQAFNNVSIVSGRPTVVLSDDKQVNPDNIKWGYRGGKLDINGNSLTFHQLNGADDGAILTNRGKQASVNLDFNKADATTAVANIWHGHFTGNVDVKNTVTPGTQNDFVMDGGMNTQGSFTQQNGRLFVQGHPVIHAVSTQAVADKLKALGDNSVLTQPVSFTQSDWETRQFSMKQLDLYNADFSLARNASLNTNINADHSTVTLGSENLFIDLNDGNGVKTTPSFGQSQATNDADQSRFTGRVQLKNGSTLNINEHFSGGIDSADSSVTVASSDAVLSQFSRFSHSPLSLADGAKLTATSGLVSDSEVTAGTGSTLSLLTGAYSAERWRLDGQGTTLNVGAGSVITGNIKADDAASLNVGTAEDARENLFTAYGGNLSAPLAGAVMTNTLWQADGQSVVKSLDLKGSQVRFGNTGAAGSLTVDTLTASNSQFIMNTDGKTADTVTVKQSLTGKNNALVVVPSVASVSKETSPVALVTAPKATAADVFTLKTVTQRAGVHTFTPQMGIVESGNSKQWRLEGFDVQQDNAAVQASKAIMNTGFKNFLTEMNNLNYRMGDLRNTHGETGAWARVFSGTGSADAGYSDSWTHLQAGADRKHAFDGGDLFTGVTATFTHSNSHGDGWSGQTKSTGIGLYASAMFDSGLYVDAIGKYVRHDNHYSASETGMPEQDYRSHSWYLGAETGWRFSLPGETFIQPQTELVYGSVSGTRFDWQSAGSDIRMQRKQENPLIGRTGVESGKTFRGKDWELTALAGVHYQYDLFKPAETVVHDFAGETHIKNGKDSRVNFSLGVNARIKENTRISLNIERSAFGHYDIDKAINANIRYSF
;
A
#
# COMPACT_ATOMS: atom_id res chain seq x y z
N MET A 1 -63.82 8.20 64.14
CA MET A 1 -64.39 9.52 63.79
C MET A 1 -63.83 9.93 62.45
N THR A 2 -64.72 10.23 61.53
CA THR A 2 -64.49 10.60 60.12
C THR A 2 -63.76 11.93 59.99
N GLY A 3 -62.63 11.94 59.29
CA GLY A 3 -62.00 13.15 58.74
C GLY A 3 -61.41 12.80 57.38
N LEU A 4 -62.02 13.32 56.31
CA LEU A 4 -61.58 13.14 54.93
C LEU A 4 -60.11 13.58 54.77
N VAL A 5 -59.29 12.68 54.24
CA VAL A 5 -57.94 12.99 53.74
C VAL A 5 -58.10 13.56 52.33
N CYS A 6 -57.89 14.87 52.19
CA CYS A 6 -57.76 15.53 50.90
C CYS A 6 -56.34 15.26 50.33
N PRO A 7 -56.18 14.90 49.04
CA PRO A 7 -54.86 14.82 48.42
C PRO A 7 -54.31 16.24 48.22
N LEU A 8 -53.15 16.53 48.80
CA LEU A 8 -52.41 17.77 48.57
C LEU A 8 -51.82 17.75 47.15
N SER A 9 -52.14 18.77 46.36
CA SER A 9 -51.63 19.05 45.02
C SER A 9 -50.13 19.35 45.03
N SER A 10 -49.38 18.74 44.10
CA SER A 10 -47.93 18.84 43.89
C SER A 10 -47.54 19.95 42.90
N GLU A 11 -46.50 20.75 43.19
CA GLU A 11 -46.04 21.91 42.39
C GLU A 11 -44.47 21.99 42.25
N ALA A 12 -43.91 22.76 41.29
CA ALA A 12 -42.73 22.41 40.43
C ALA A 12 -41.40 23.22 40.35
N SER A 13 -40.25 22.58 40.10
CA SER A 13 -38.93 23.14 39.82
C SER A 13 -39.04 24.18 38.71
N VAL A 14 -38.58 25.41 38.95
CA VAL A 14 -38.79 26.54 38.03
C VAL A 14 -37.54 26.84 37.22
N SER A 15 -37.63 26.71 35.90
CA SER A 15 -36.59 27.12 34.93
C SER A 15 -36.91 28.47 34.30
N VAL A 16 -35.88 29.29 33.99
CA VAL A 16 -36.09 30.56 33.27
C VAL A 16 -36.26 30.34 31.77
N HIS A 17 -37.23 31.03 31.17
CA HIS A 17 -37.63 30.84 29.76
C HIS A 17 -36.59 31.30 28.73
N SER A 18 -35.61 32.12 29.10
CA SER A 18 -34.62 32.68 28.17
C SER A 18 -33.62 31.65 27.64
N ILE A 19 -33.48 30.49 28.31
CA ILE A 19 -32.61 29.38 27.92
C ILE A 19 -33.47 28.25 27.33
N PRO A 20 -33.04 27.59 26.24
CA PRO A 20 -33.69 26.39 25.72
C PRO A 20 -33.84 25.33 26.82
N TYR A 21 -35.07 24.84 27.04
CA TYR A 21 -35.38 23.93 28.15
C TYR A 21 -34.55 22.63 28.14
N GLN A 22 -34.19 22.15 26.94
CA GLN A 22 -33.30 20.99 26.78
C GLN A 22 -31.97 21.14 27.52
N THR A 23 -31.44 22.36 27.63
CA THR A 23 -30.21 22.67 28.37
C THR A 23 -30.28 22.24 29.83
N TYR A 24 -31.43 22.45 30.50
CA TYR A 24 -31.62 22.06 31.91
C TYR A 24 -31.73 20.54 32.08
N ARG A 25 -32.24 19.85 31.06
CA ARG A 25 -32.37 18.39 31.03
C ARG A 25 -31.00 17.75 30.82
N ASP A 26 -30.28 18.17 29.79
CA ASP A 26 -28.95 17.67 29.47
C ASP A 26 -27.95 17.95 30.61
N PHE A 27 -28.01 19.15 31.20
CA PHE A 27 -27.24 19.49 32.39
C PHE A 27 -27.50 18.48 33.52
N ALA A 28 -28.76 18.20 33.84
CA ALA A 28 -29.12 17.37 34.98
C ALA A 28 -28.83 15.86 34.79
N GLU A 29 -28.69 15.41 33.54
CA GLU A 29 -28.40 14.02 33.19
C GLU A 29 -26.95 13.81 32.70
N ASN A 30 -26.10 14.86 32.74
CA ASN A 30 -24.75 14.85 32.19
C ASN A 30 -24.66 14.42 30.72
N LYS A 31 -25.61 14.87 29.92
CA LYS A 31 -25.76 14.56 28.48
C LYS A 31 -25.44 15.76 27.60
N GLY A 32 -25.41 15.57 26.28
CA GLY A 32 -25.02 16.63 25.34
C GLY A 32 -23.64 17.22 25.67
N LEU A 33 -23.58 18.55 25.82
CA LEU A 33 -22.35 19.27 26.17
C LEU A 33 -21.92 19.13 27.65
N PHE A 34 -22.76 18.54 28.50
CA PHE A 34 -22.60 18.54 29.96
C PHE A 34 -21.97 17.26 30.52
N LYS A 35 -21.08 16.62 29.74
CA LYS A 35 -20.33 15.45 30.19
C LYS A 35 -19.45 15.80 31.41
N PRO A 36 -19.29 14.90 32.39
CA PRO A 36 -18.47 15.19 33.57
C PRO A 36 -17.04 15.56 33.17
N GLY A 37 -16.48 16.58 33.82
CA GLY A 37 -15.15 17.12 33.53
C GLY A 37 -15.08 18.14 32.39
N ALA A 38 -16.16 18.35 31.62
CA ALA A 38 -16.18 19.38 30.58
C ALA A 38 -16.02 20.79 31.18
N GLU A 39 -15.20 21.63 30.56
CA GLU A 39 -14.92 23.00 30.99
C GLU A 39 -15.35 24.00 29.91
N ASN A 40 -15.53 25.27 30.31
CA ASN A 40 -15.83 26.38 29.40
C ASN A 40 -17.07 26.15 28.52
N ILE A 41 -18.12 25.55 29.08
CA ILE A 41 -19.33 25.18 28.33
C ILE A 41 -20.14 26.44 27.99
N PRO A 42 -20.30 26.81 26.70
CA PRO A 42 -21.11 27.95 26.32
C PRO A 42 -22.61 27.64 26.48
N LEU A 43 -23.35 28.58 27.06
CA LEU A 43 -24.82 28.52 27.15
C LEU A 43 -25.42 29.46 26.12
N TYR A 44 -26.39 28.97 25.36
CA TYR A 44 -27.05 29.70 24.29
C TYR A 44 -28.47 30.11 24.69
N ASP A 45 -28.92 31.28 24.24
CA ASP A 45 -30.33 31.62 24.22
C ASP A 45 -31.09 30.87 23.10
N LYS A 46 -32.40 31.11 23.01
CA LYS A 46 -33.26 30.49 21.98
C LYS A 46 -32.99 30.97 20.55
N ASN A 47 -32.23 32.06 20.38
CA ASN A 47 -31.81 32.56 19.08
C ASN A 47 -30.41 32.04 18.69
N GLY A 48 -29.77 31.22 19.52
CA GLY A 48 -28.44 30.67 19.30
C GLY A 48 -27.29 31.61 19.68
N SER A 49 -27.54 32.69 20.43
CA SER A 49 -26.50 33.59 20.93
C SER A 49 -25.97 33.14 22.28
N ILE A 50 -24.65 33.20 22.49
CA ILE A 50 -24.04 32.86 23.79
C ILE A 50 -24.45 33.91 24.82
N VAL A 51 -25.09 33.48 25.91
CA VAL A 51 -25.50 34.35 27.02
C VAL A 51 -24.55 34.29 28.22
N THR A 52 -23.88 33.16 28.44
CA THR A 52 -22.85 32.99 29.46
C THR A 52 -22.04 31.71 29.18
N THR A 53 -20.96 31.51 29.94
CA THR A 53 -20.11 30.30 29.85
C THR A 53 -19.93 29.71 31.24
N LEU A 54 -20.09 28.40 31.38
CA LEU A 54 -19.77 27.67 32.60
C LEU A 54 -18.26 27.45 32.68
N ASN A 55 -17.55 28.34 33.39
CA ASN A 55 -16.09 28.36 33.46
C ASN A 55 -15.53 28.45 34.89
N LYS A 56 -16.38 28.34 35.91
CA LYS A 56 -15.97 28.46 37.32
C LYS A 56 -15.45 27.15 37.94
N ALA A 57 -15.83 26.03 37.34
CA ALA A 57 -15.44 24.68 37.72
C ALA A 57 -15.69 23.73 36.54
N PRO A 58 -15.01 22.58 36.46
CA PRO A 58 -15.37 21.51 35.55
C PRO A 58 -16.78 21.00 35.83
N MET A 59 -17.48 20.51 34.80
CA MET A 59 -18.81 19.94 34.96
C MET A 59 -18.79 18.76 35.95
N ILE A 60 -19.66 18.80 36.95
CA ILE A 60 -19.78 17.75 37.97
C ILE A 60 -20.35 16.45 37.38
N ASP A 61 -19.98 15.32 37.98
CA ASP A 61 -20.64 14.04 37.81
C ASP A 61 -21.84 13.90 38.77
N PHE A 62 -23.06 13.97 38.24
CA PHE A 62 -24.31 13.85 39.00
C PHE A 62 -24.74 12.39 39.27
N SER A 63 -23.94 11.40 38.85
CA SER A 63 -24.30 9.97 38.95
C SER A 63 -24.51 9.48 40.39
N SER A 64 -23.95 10.18 41.39
CA SER A 64 -24.19 9.93 42.82
C SER A 64 -25.61 10.27 43.28
N THR A 65 -26.39 11.00 42.49
CA THR A 65 -27.80 11.28 42.77
C THR A 65 -28.68 10.21 42.18
N ASP A 66 -29.55 9.63 43.00
CA ASP A 66 -30.45 8.56 42.57
C ASP A 66 -31.34 8.99 41.38
N THR A 67 -31.86 8.03 40.64
CA THR A 67 -32.67 8.30 39.43
C THR A 67 -33.90 9.15 39.72
N ASN A 68 -34.47 9.07 40.93
CA ASN A 68 -35.61 9.89 41.35
C ASN A 68 -35.20 11.21 42.02
N GLY A 69 -33.92 11.57 42.06
CA GLY A 69 -33.47 12.88 42.53
C GLY A 69 -33.74 13.19 44.01
N ILE A 70 -34.01 12.17 44.84
CA ILE A 70 -34.41 12.29 46.24
C ILE A 70 -33.31 11.91 47.21
N GLY A 71 -32.23 11.25 46.79
CA GLY A 71 -31.11 10.84 47.65
C GLY A 71 -29.77 10.84 46.92
N THR A 72 -28.70 11.09 47.67
CA THR A 72 -27.32 11.17 47.14
C THR A 72 -26.41 10.19 47.86
N LEU A 73 -25.67 9.36 47.13
CA LEU A 73 -24.69 8.45 47.70
C LEU A 73 -23.45 9.22 48.19
N VAL A 74 -23.11 9.06 49.47
CA VAL A 74 -21.97 9.75 50.12
C VAL A 74 -20.94 8.81 50.73
N ALA A 75 -21.29 7.54 50.87
CA ALA A 75 -20.37 6.44 51.15
C ALA A 75 -20.90 5.17 50.43
N PRO A 76 -20.08 4.13 50.20
CA PRO A 76 -20.46 2.99 49.36
C PRO A 76 -21.80 2.33 49.68
N GLN A 77 -22.26 2.39 50.94
CA GLN A 77 -23.53 1.81 51.38
C GLN A 77 -24.51 2.84 51.99
N TYR A 78 -24.21 4.15 51.90
CA TYR A 78 -24.98 5.18 52.61
C TYR A 78 -25.35 6.35 51.71
N ILE A 79 -26.63 6.70 51.74
CA ILE A 79 -27.17 7.89 51.07
C ILE A 79 -27.55 8.97 52.09
N VAL A 80 -27.67 10.21 51.63
CA VAL A 80 -28.24 11.33 52.40
C VAL A 80 -29.46 11.89 51.70
N SER A 81 -30.45 12.32 52.49
CA SER A 81 -31.70 12.93 52.03
C SER A 81 -32.40 13.62 53.23
N VAL A 82 -33.69 13.90 53.13
CA VAL A 82 -34.52 14.52 54.18
C VAL A 82 -35.47 13.51 54.83
N LYS A 83 -35.66 13.61 56.15
CA LYS A 83 -36.41 12.59 56.90
C LYS A 83 -37.89 12.55 56.55
N HIS A 84 -38.47 13.68 56.14
CA HIS A 84 -39.88 13.75 55.81
C HIS A 84 -40.24 12.97 54.53
N ASN A 85 -39.26 12.54 53.73
CA ASN A 85 -39.45 11.66 52.58
C ASN A 85 -39.73 10.20 52.99
N VAL A 86 -40.73 9.94 53.81
CA VAL A 86 -40.96 8.61 54.44
C VAL A 86 -41.37 7.50 53.46
N GLY A 87 -41.79 7.84 52.23
CA GLY A 87 -42.40 6.90 51.30
C GLY A 87 -41.43 5.97 50.55
N TYR A 88 -40.23 6.45 50.20
CA TYR A 88 -39.30 5.66 49.39
C TYR A 88 -38.58 4.59 50.23
N LYS A 89 -38.48 3.39 49.67
CA LYS A 89 -37.85 2.22 50.29
C LYS A 89 -36.64 1.69 49.51
N GLN A 90 -36.43 2.23 48.32
CA GLN A 90 -35.39 1.79 47.40
C GLN A 90 -34.85 3.00 46.63
N VAL A 91 -33.60 2.90 46.20
CA VAL A 91 -32.93 3.85 45.31
C VAL A 91 -32.26 3.10 44.17
N LYS A 92 -31.97 3.82 43.09
CA LYS A 92 -31.30 3.29 41.90
C LYS A 92 -30.26 4.28 41.42
N PHE A 93 -29.14 3.76 40.96
CA PHE A 93 -28.04 4.49 40.34
C PHE A 93 -27.76 3.88 38.96
N GLY A 94 -27.14 4.66 38.07
CA GLY A 94 -26.90 4.21 36.70
C GLY A 94 -28.18 4.10 35.88
N TYR A 95 -28.32 3.00 35.13
CA TYR A 95 -29.44 2.78 34.22
C TYR A 95 -30.62 2.05 34.83
N SER A 96 -31.75 2.06 34.13
CA SER A 96 -33.02 1.52 34.61
C SER A 96 -32.99 0.00 34.84
N ASP A 97 -32.09 -0.72 34.18
CA ASP A 97 -31.90 -2.17 34.29
C ASP A 97 -30.71 -2.56 35.20
N ASP A 98 -30.06 -1.59 35.85
CA ASP A 98 -29.04 -1.81 36.87
C ASP A 98 -29.67 -2.09 38.26
N THR A 99 -28.80 -2.33 39.24
CA THR A 99 -29.19 -2.79 40.57
C THR A 99 -30.10 -1.80 41.27
N THR A 100 -31.15 -2.34 41.92
CA THR A 100 -32.00 -1.57 42.83
C THR A 100 -31.57 -1.84 44.26
N TYR A 101 -31.26 -0.77 45.00
CA TYR A 101 -30.76 -0.85 46.36
C TYR A 101 -31.89 -0.58 47.34
N ASN A 102 -32.09 -1.49 48.29
CA ASN A 102 -33.12 -1.36 49.32
C ASN A 102 -32.56 -0.66 50.55
N LEU A 103 -33.36 0.21 51.15
CA LEU A 103 -33.05 0.78 52.46
C LEU A 103 -33.29 -0.27 53.54
N VAL A 104 -32.28 -0.51 54.37
CA VAL A 104 -32.38 -1.42 55.53
C VAL A 104 -32.63 -0.65 56.82
N GLU A 105 -32.16 0.60 56.90
CA GLU A 105 -32.41 1.51 58.02
C GLU A 105 -32.35 2.95 57.52
N ARG A 106 -33.22 3.83 58.01
CA ARG A 106 -33.30 5.23 57.57
C ARG A 106 -32.34 6.15 58.31
N ASN A 107 -32.01 5.83 59.57
CA ASN A 107 -31.16 6.65 60.44
C ASN A 107 -31.59 8.14 60.46
N ASN A 108 -32.80 8.39 60.95
CA ASN A 108 -33.35 9.75 61.02
C ASN A 108 -32.57 10.63 62.00
N HIS A 109 -32.37 11.89 61.64
CA HIS A 109 -31.79 12.92 62.51
C HIS A 109 -32.88 13.73 63.24
N GLU A 110 -32.51 14.47 64.30
CA GLU A 110 -33.43 15.40 64.98
C GLU A 110 -33.89 16.53 64.07
N TRP A 111 -33.00 17.05 63.23
CA TRP A 111 -33.32 17.92 62.09
C TRP A 111 -33.98 17.13 60.97
N ASP A 112 -34.56 17.82 59.99
CA ASP A 112 -35.13 17.16 58.82
C ASP A 112 -34.02 16.78 57.83
N PHE A 113 -33.41 15.65 58.18
CA PHE A 113 -32.29 14.99 57.53
C PHE A 113 -32.30 13.52 57.94
N HIS A 114 -31.84 12.63 57.07
CA HIS A 114 -31.57 11.25 57.43
C HIS A 114 -30.45 10.67 56.56
N ARG A 115 -29.86 9.56 57.02
CA ARG A 115 -28.70 8.92 56.40
C ARG A 115 -28.91 7.41 56.19
N PRO A 116 -29.80 7.02 55.26
CA PRO A 116 -30.16 5.63 55.10
C PRO A 116 -28.98 4.71 54.77
N ARG A 117 -28.96 3.53 55.39
CA ARG A 117 -28.08 2.41 55.04
C ARG A 117 -28.77 1.55 53.98
N LEU A 118 -28.01 1.13 52.98
CA LEU A 118 -28.45 0.25 51.90
C LEU A 118 -28.15 -1.22 52.22
N ASN A 119 -28.86 -2.14 51.57
CA ASN A 119 -28.63 -3.59 51.73
C ASN A 119 -27.32 -4.09 51.09
N LYS A 120 -26.79 -3.36 50.10
CA LYS A 120 -25.58 -3.70 49.34
C LYS A 120 -24.74 -2.45 49.09
N ILE A 121 -23.43 -2.62 48.93
CA ILE A 121 -22.55 -1.55 48.44
C ILE A 121 -22.88 -1.22 47.00
N VAL A 122 -22.90 0.06 46.64
CA VAL A 122 -23.23 0.55 45.30
C VAL A 122 -22.03 0.42 44.37
N THR A 123 -22.20 -0.26 43.24
CA THR A 123 -21.09 -0.54 42.30
C THR A 123 -21.09 0.38 41.09
N GLU A 124 -22.25 0.86 40.65
CA GLU A 124 -22.43 1.58 39.38
C GLU A 124 -21.79 2.98 39.38
N ILE A 125 -21.62 3.60 40.55
CA ILE A 125 -21.19 5.00 40.66
C ILE A 125 -20.18 5.18 41.81
N VAL A 126 -19.54 6.35 41.87
CA VAL A 126 -18.65 6.74 42.97
C VAL A 126 -19.44 7.60 43.96
N PRO A 127 -19.39 7.33 45.28
CA PRO A 127 -19.99 8.21 46.27
C PRO A 127 -19.42 9.64 46.16
N LEU A 128 -20.27 10.65 46.31
CA LEU A 128 -19.80 12.02 46.29
C LEU A 128 -19.25 12.43 47.65
N ASP A 129 -18.13 13.16 47.63
CA ASP A 129 -17.53 13.71 48.83
C ASP A 129 -18.48 14.67 49.56
N MET A 130 -18.53 14.55 50.88
CA MET A 130 -19.27 15.50 51.73
C MET A 130 -18.43 16.74 52.02
N THR A 131 -19.09 17.87 52.22
CA THR A 131 -18.42 19.13 52.60
C THR A 131 -17.56 18.99 53.87
N SER A 132 -16.31 19.44 53.79
CA SER A 132 -15.41 19.54 54.97
C SER A 132 -15.50 20.91 55.65
N ALA A 133 -16.29 21.84 55.09
CA ALA A 133 -16.29 23.24 55.48
C ALA A 133 -17.08 23.55 56.77
N GLY A 134 -17.83 22.55 57.26
CA GLY A 134 -18.62 22.67 58.48
C GLY A 134 -19.85 23.57 58.34
N ILE A 135 -20.30 24.10 59.47
CA ILE A 135 -21.55 24.86 59.62
C ILE A 135 -21.33 26.28 60.17
N GLU A 136 -20.10 26.78 60.21
CA GLU A 136 -19.81 28.13 60.67
C GLU A 136 -20.51 29.19 59.81
N ASN A 137 -20.94 30.30 60.42
CA ASN A 137 -21.69 31.32 59.71
C ASN A 137 -20.83 32.02 58.64
N GLY A 138 -21.36 32.10 57.42
CA GLY A 138 -20.66 32.68 56.26
C GLY A 138 -19.81 31.70 55.45
N THR A 139 -19.65 30.43 55.88
CA THR A 139 -18.83 29.44 55.16
C THR A 139 -19.16 29.32 53.68
N TYR A 140 -20.44 29.15 53.34
CA TYR A 140 -20.87 28.97 51.94
C TYR A 140 -21.14 30.30 51.21
N GLN A 141 -20.94 31.45 51.89
CA GLN A 141 -20.93 32.77 51.28
C GLN A 141 -19.56 33.15 50.72
N ASN A 142 -18.49 32.44 51.14
CA ASN A 142 -17.14 32.67 50.67
C ASN A 142 -17.01 32.19 49.21
N THR A 143 -17.12 33.13 48.26
CA THR A 143 -17.02 32.83 46.83
C THR A 143 -15.60 32.52 46.35
N GLU A 144 -14.57 32.79 47.15
CA GLU A 144 -13.20 32.34 46.85
C GLU A 144 -13.07 30.83 47.09
N ARG A 145 -13.69 30.31 48.16
CA ARG A 145 -13.74 28.87 48.43
C ARG A 145 -14.81 28.16 47.61
N PHE A 146 -16.02 28.72 47.52
CA PHE A 146 -17.15 28.14 46.80
C PHE A 146 -17.64 29.09 45.69
N PRO A 147 -16.97 29.13 44.52
CA PRO A 147 -17.27 30.08 43.45
C PRO A 147 -18.59 29.77 42.72
N VAL A 148 -19.08 28.54 42.78
CA VAL A 148 -20.27 28.06 42.07
C VAL A 148 -20.98 26.93 42.83
N PHE A 149 -22.31 26.93 42.74
CA PHE A 149 -23.16 25.87 43.28
C PHE A 149 -24.11 25.36 42.21
N TYR A 150 -24.25 24.03 42.14
CA TYR A 150 -25.15 23.34 41.22
C TYR A 150 -26.16 22.49 41.99
N ARG A 151 -27.30 22.23 41.36
CA ARG A 151 -28.29 21.26 41.86
C ARG A 151 -28.90 20.46 40.74
N VAL A 152 -29.44 19.30 41.10
CA VAL A 152 -30.32 18.49 40.24
C VAL A 152 -31.45 17.92 41.10
N GLY A 153 -32.64 17.80 40.55
CA GLY A 153 -33.78 17.21 41.25
C GLY A 153 -34.92 16.87 40.30
N THR A 154 -35.94 16.18 40.81
CA THR A 154 -37.13 15.79 40.03
C THR A 154 -38.40 16.32 40.68
N GLY A 155 -38.41 17.59 41.10
CA GLY A 155 -39.64 18.26 41.50
C GLY A 155 -40.71 18.17 40.41
N THR A 156 -41.90 18.65 40.69
CA THR A 156 -42.86 18.91 39.60
C THR A 156 -42.15 19.84 38.57
N GLN A 157 -42.55 20.05 37.31
CA GLN A 157 -41.75 20.87 36.37
C GLN A 157 -42.48 22.14 35.88
N TYR A 158 -41.89 23.34 36.03
CA TYR A 158 -42.41 24.66 35.62
C TYR A 158 -41.40 25.39 34.73
N VAL A 159 -41.93 26.18 33.79
CA VAL A 159 -41.17 27.25 33.14
C VAL A 159 -41.76 28.61 33.52
N LYS A 160 -40.88 29.57 33.82
CA LYS A 160 -41.24 30.95 34.14
C LYS A 160 -40.91 31.86 32.97
N ASP A 161 -41.93 32.50 32.40
CA ASP A 161 -41.75 33.49 31.33
C ASP A 161 -41.24 34.85 31.85
N GLU A 162 -40.92 35.76 30.93
CA GLU A 162 -40.40 37.10 31.24
C GLU A 162 -41.36 37.96 32.08
N SER A 163 -42.67 37.69 32.02
CA SER A 163 -43.68 38.36 32.85
C SER A 163 -43.75 37.80 34.27
N GLY A 164 -43.02 36.71 34.53
CA GLY A 164 -43.03 35.99 35.79
C GLY A 164 -44.15 34.96 35.91
N LYS A 165 -44.91 34.69 34.85
CA LYS A 165 -45.98 33.68 34.85
C LYS A 165 -45.38 32.28 34.78
N LEU A 166 -45.88 31.40 35.65
CA LEU A 166 -45.48 30.00 35.72
C LEU A 166 -46.42 29.13 34.86
N THR A 167 -45.84 28.23 34.06
CA THR A 167 -46.58 27.23 33.27
C THR A 167 -46.13 25.82 33.61
N GLN A 168 -47.07 24.96 34.02
CA GLN A 168 -46.76 23.57 34.42
C GLN A 168 -46.50 22.66 33.22
N LEU A 169 -45.34 22.03 33.23
CA LEU A 169 -44.90 21.09 32.21
C LEU A 169 -45.26 19.65 32.59
N ALA A 170 -44.82 19.18 33.77
CA ALA A 170 -44.99 17.80 34.24
C ALA A 170 -45.15 17.68 35.76
N GLY A 171 -45.58 16.50 36.24
CA GLY A 171 -45.69 16.14 37.66
C GLY A 171 -44.34 15.92 38.35
N GLY A 172 -44.30 15.86 39.69
CA GLY A 172 -43.10 15.43 40.42
C GLY A 172 -42.63 14.04 40.02
N TYR A 173 -41.33 13.79 40.13
CA TYR A 173 -40.66 12.53 39.81
C TYR A 173 -40.74 12.10 38.33
N SER A 174 -41.11 13.03 37.43
CA SER A 174 -41.23 12.72 36.00
C SER A 174 -39.88 12.63 35.30
N TYR A 175 -38.98 13.58 35.57
CA TYR A 175 -37.64 13.66 34.98
C TYR A 175 -36.76 14.66 35.75
N LYS A 176 -35.44 14.63 35.52
CA LYS A 176 -34.46 15.50 36.20
C LYS A 176 -34.36 16.88 35.56
N THR A 177 -34.31 17.93 36.38
CA THR A 177 -33.87 19.26 35.95
C THR A 177 -32.84 19.79 36.93
N GLY A 178 -31.94 20.62 36.42
CA GLY A 178 -30.80 21.09 37.18
C GLY A 178 -30.29 22.41 36.64
N GLY A 179 -29.45 23.05 37.43
CA GLY A 179 -28.86 24.32 37.04
C GLY A 179 -28.06 24.97 38.16
N ILE A 180 -27.81 26.25 37.96
CA ILE A 180 -26.99 27.08 38.84
C ILE A 180 -27.83 27.60 40.00
N VAL A 181 -27.26 27.52 41.20
CA VAL A 181 -27.83 28.10 42.41
C VAL A 181 -26.92 29.22 42.90
N ASN A 182 -27.52 30.29 43.38
CA ASN A 182 -26.79 31.39 43.99
C ASN A 182 -26.11 30.95 45.30
N PRO A 183 -24.99 31.59 45.69
CA PRO A 183 -24.34 31.32 46.96
C PRO A 183 -25.34 31.31 48.13
N PRO A 184 -25.31 30.27 49.00
CA PRO A 184 -26.16 30.21 50.17
C PRO A 184 -26.02 31.40 51.10
N TYR A 185 -27.15 31.89 51.63
CA TYR A 185 -27.22 32.88 52.68
C TYR A 185 -27.34 32.22 54.05
N THR A 186 -26.66 32.82 55.03
CA THR A 186 -26.48 32.27 56.39
C THR A 186 -25.76 30.92 56.37
N SER A 187 -25.09 30.53 57.44
CA SER A 187 -24.58 29.17 57.58
C SER A 187 -24.66 28.75 59.05
N SER A 188 -25.43 27.69 59.27
CA SER A 188 -25.60 26.99 60.55
C SER A 188 -25.97 25.55 60.18
N TRP A 189 -26.79 24.85 60.98
CA TRP A 189 -27.42 23.59 60.57
C TRP A 189 -28.33 23.70 59.33
N ARG A 190 -28.75 24.93 59.00
CA ARG A 190 -29.52 25.26 57.79
C ARG A 190 -28.94 26.48 57.11
N PHE A 191 -29.11 26.54 55.79
CA PHE A 191 -28.92 27.74 54.99
C PHE A 191 -30.08 27.84 54.00
N PHE A 192 -30.18 28.99 53.32
CA PHE A 192 -31.13 29.17 52.25
C PHE A 192 -30.50 29.84 51.04
N THR A 193 -31.04 29.55 49.86
CA THR A 193 -30.62 30.18 48.61
C THR A 193 -31.77 31.04 48.09
N ILE A 194 -31.44 32.17 47.49
CA ILE A 194 -32.42 33.03 46.83
C ILE A 194 -32.19 32.93 45.32
N THR A 195 -33.16 32.41 44.57
CA THR A 195 -33.05 32.28 43.11
C THR A 195 -33.20 33.65 42.43
N THR A 196 -32.28 33.96 41.52
CA THR A 196 -32.37 35.10 40.59
C THR A 196 -32.71 34.61 39.19
N ASP A 197 -33.35 35.45 38.37
CA ASP A 197 -33.73 35.09 36.99
C ASP A 197 -32.52 35.15 36.02
N THR A 198 -31.40 34.56 36.42
CA THR A 198 -30.14 34.48 35.66
C THR A 198 -30.11 33.23 34.76
N PRO A 199 -29.27 33.20 33.69
CA PRO A 199 -29.16 32.04 32.81
C PRO A 199 -28.91 30.74 33.57
N LEU A 200 -29.68 29.70 33.23
CA LEU A 200 -29.63 28.36 33.84
C LEU A 200 -29.91 28.34 35.36
N SER A 201 -30.51 29.38 35.92
CA SER A 201 -30.96 29.36 37.31
C SER A 201 -32.20 28.48 37.49
N THR A 202 -32.24 27.76 38.61
CA THR A 202 -33.33 26.87 38.97
C THR A 202 -33.79 27.09 40.42
N TYR A 203 -35.07 26.84 40.68
CA TYR A 203 -35.71 26.93 42.00
C TYR A 203 -36.41 25.61 42.29
N GLY A 204 -36.20 25.03 43.47
CA GLY A 204 -36.79 23.74 43.86
C GLY A 204 -38.16 23.84 44.51
N THR A 205 -38.95 22.79 44.37
CA THR A 205 -40.36 22.74 44.83
C THR A 205 -40.78 21.33 45.27
N PRO A 206 -42.08 21.05 45.57
CA PRO A 206 -42.52 19.71 45.91
C PRO A 206 -42.09 18.63 44.90
N GLY A 207 -41.44 17.60 45.45
CA GLY A 207 -40.75 16.54 44.73
C GLY A 207 -39.23 16.69 44.70
N ASP A 208 -38.68 17.90 44.88
CA ASP A 208 -37.24 18.12 45.03
C ASP A 208 -36.74 17.96 46.47
N SER A 209 -37.62 17.75 47.44
CA SER A 209 -37.23 17.45 48.82
C SER A 209 -36.22 16.29 48.84
N GLY A 210 -35.06 16.48 49.48
CA GLY A 210 -33.97 15.52 49.51
C GLY A 210 -32.94 15.68 48.40
N SER A 211 -33.22 16.47 47.36
CA SER A 211 -32.28 16.73 46.26
C SER A 211 -31.00 17.44 46.75
N PRO A 212 -29.83 17.11 46.19
CA PRO A 212 -28.57 17.66 46.63
C PRO A 212 -28.32 19.09 46.13
N LEU A 213 -27.62 19.85 46.96
CA LEU A 213 -26.88 21.03 46.55
C LEU A 213 -25.38 20.69 46.55
N PHE A 214 -24.75 20.91 45.42
CA PHE A 214 -23.33 20.71 45.21
C PHE A 214 -22.59 22.03 45.21
N GLY A 215 -21.41 22.06 45.81
CA GLY A 215 -20.49 23.20 45.76
C GLY A 215 -19.12 22.75 45.25
N TRP A 216 -18.50 23.54 44.38
CA TRP A 216 -17.09 23.36 44.04
C TRP A 216 -16.25 23.92 45.18
N ASP A 217 -15.52 23.08 45.92
CA ASP A 217 -14.60 23.53 46.96
C ASP A 217 -13.23 23.80 46.33
N ALA A 218 -12.96 25.06 45.99
CA ALA A 218 -11.73 25.50 45.35
C ALA A 218 -10.48 25.27 46.23
N GLN A 219 -10.63 25.12 47.56
CA GLN A 219 -9.51 24.78 48.44
C GLN A 219 -9.12 23.30 48.34
N GLN A 220 -10.08 22.44 48.00
CA GLN A 220 -9.87 21.00 47.83
C GLN A 220 -9.82 20.57 46.36
N ASN A 221 -10.09 21.49 45.43
CA ASN A 221 -10.15 21.27 43.99
C ASN A 221 -11.09 20.12 43.59
N LYS A 222 -12.29 20.07 44.19
CA LYS A 222 -13.28 19.02 43.94
C LYS A 222 -14.71 19.47 44.22
N TRP A 223 -15.67 18.75 43.63
CA TRP A 223 -17.08 18.88 43.96
C TRP A 223 -17.42 18.18 45.27
N VAL A 224 -18.24 18.83 46.11
CA VAL A 224 -18.76 18.25 47.35
C VAL A 224 -20.28 18.45 47.46
N VAL A 225 -20.97 17.51 48.12
CA VAL A 225 -22.36 17.73 48.56
C VAL A 225 -22.36 18.59 49.82
N VAL A 226 -23.04 19.73 49.74
CA VAL A 226 -23.07 20.75 50.78
C VAL A 226 -24.33 20.63 51.65
N GLY A 227 -25.47 20.31 51.03
CA GLY A 227 -26.73 20.14 51.75
C GLY A 227 -27.79 19.45 50.90
N VAL A 228 -28.91 19.15 51.54
CA VAL A 228 -30.10 18.55 50.90
C VAL A 228 -31.29 19.49 51.02
N LEU A 229 -32.08 19.61 49.96
CA LEU A 229 -33.23 20.51 49.92
C LEU A 229 -34.30 20.06 50.92
N ASN A 230 -34.66 20.94 51.83
CA ASN A 230 -35.61 20.68 52.90
C ASN A 230 -37.01 21.22 52.56
N SER A 231 -37.08 22.50 52.21
CA SER A 231 -38.35 23.18 51.98
C SER A 231 -38.18 24.39 51.06
N TYR A 232 -39.29 25.02 50.70
CA TYR A 232 -39.35 26.13 49.75
C TYR A 232 -40.38 27.16 50.22
N ALA A 233 -40.23 28.42 49.81
CA ALA A 233 -41.10 29.53 50.22
C ALA A 233 -42.38 29.67 49.35
N GLY A 234 -42.91 28.56 48.82
CA GLY A 234 -44.04 28.55 47.88
C GLY A 234 -43.63 28.91 46.45
N LEU A 235 -44.57 28.79 45.49
CA LEU A 235 -44.30 29.07 44.08
C LEU A 235 -44.07 30.54 43.74
N SER A 236 -44.77 31.43 44.44
CA SER A 236 -44.55 32.88 44.30
C SER A 236 -43.32 33.36 45.07
N GLY A 237 -42.67 32.47 45.83
CA GLY A 237 -41.44 32.73 46.59
C GLY A 237 -40.18 32.57 45.74
N LYS A 238 -39.04 32.96 46.30
CA LYS A 238 -37.71 32.82 45.67
C LYS A 238 -36.69 32.06 46.52
N THR A 239 -37.13 31.52 47.66
CA THR A 239 -36.22 30.99 48.69
C THR A 239 -36.35 29.48 48.83
N ASN A 240 -35.23 28.77 48.68
CA ASN A 240 -35.10 27.35 49.00
C ASN A 240 -34.29 27.18 50.29
N TYR A 241 -34.77 26.34 51.20
CA TYR A 241 -34.10 26.03 52.46
C TYR A 241 -33.45 24.64 52.36
N TYR A 242 -32.22 24.54 52.83
CA TYR A 242 -31.43 23.32 52.80
C TYR A 242 -30.95 22.96 54.22
N THR A 243 -30.85 21.66 54.48
CA THR A 243 -30.12 21.15 55.65
C THR A 243 -28.67 20.89 55.24
N VAL A 244 -27.68 21.46 55.95
CA VAL A 244 -26.25 21.16 55.72
C VAL A 244 -25.99 19.70 56.07
N ILE A 245 -25.11 19.02 55.33
CA ILE A 245 -24.76 17.62 55.61
C ILE A 245 -24.07 17.49 56.99
N PRO A 246 -24.65 16.75 57.95
CA PRO A 246 -24.04 16.43 59.23
C PRO A 246 -22.96 15.35 59.08
N VAL A 247 -21.76 15.72 58.60
CA VAL A 247 -20.71 14.74 58.28
C VAL A 247 -20.34 13.86 59.48
N GLY A 248 -20.27 14.44 60.68
CA GLY A 248 -19.99 13.69 61.92
C GLY A 248 -20.99 12.56 62.17
N ASP A 249 -22.29 12.83 62.02
CA ASP A 249 -23.34 11.84 62.28
C ASP A 249 -23.34 10.70 61.24
N VAL A 250 -23.03 11.03 59.98
CA VAL A 250 -22.88 10.03 58.91
C VAL A 250 -21.73 9.10 59.26
N VAL A 251 -20.56 9.64 59.60
CA VAL A 251 -19.37 8.86 59.97
C VAL A 251 -19.61 8.04 61.23
N GLU A 252 -20.27 8.59 62.26
CA GLU A 252 -20.60 7.86 63.49
C GLU A 252 -21.55 6.68 63.21
N THR A 253 -22.53 6.87 62.33
CA THR A 253 -23.47 5.81 61.98
C THR A 253 -22.78 4.66 61.23
N MET A 254 -21.84 4.98 60.34
CA MET A 254 -21.00 3.96 59.71
C MET A 254 -20.20 3.17 60.76
N LYS A 255 -19.61 3.85 61.75
CA LYS A 255 -18.86 3.19 62.84
C LYS A 255 -19.74 2.28 63.69
N LEU A 256 -20.98 2.67 63.98
CA LEU A 256 -21.93 1.85 64.75
C LEU A 256 -22.32 0.55 64.03
N ASN A 257 -22.26 0.55 62.70
CA ASN A 257 -22.56 -0.59 61.85
C ASN A 257 -21.34 -1.48 61.57
N ALA A 258 -20.18 -1.20 62.17
CA ALA A 258 -18.99 -2.04 62.09
C ALA A 258 -18.73 -2.78 63.42
N ASP A 259 -18.21 -4.00 63.33
CA ASP A 259 -17.58 -4.68 64.46
C ASP A 259 -16.09 -4.31 64.58
N ALA A 260 -15.44 -4.72 65.66
CA ALA A 260 -14.01 -4.43 65.87
C ALA A 260 -13.16 -5.03 64.73
N PRO A 261 -12.14 -4.31 64.21
CA PRO A 261 -11.25 -4.84 63.18
C PRO A 261 -10.58 -6.15 63.61
N ILE A 262 -10.51 -7.08 62.67
CA ILE A 262 -9.83 -8.36 62.82
C ILE A 262 -8.35 -8.14 62.50
N HIS A 263 -7.49 -8.41 63.49
CA HIS A 263 -6.04 -8.31 63.34
C HIS A 263 -5.41 -9.70 63.43
N SER A 264 -5.20 -10.34 62.29
CA SER A 264 -4.61 -11.68 62.24
C SER A 264 -3.14 -11.69 62.66
N GLN A 265 -2.70 -12.84 63.15
CA GLN A 265 -1.31 -13.12 63.53
C GLN A 265 -0.73 -14.23 62.64
N LYS A 266 0.44 -14.00 62.03
CA LYS A 266 1.03 -14.91 61.03
C LYS A 266 1.36 -16.34 61.52
N ASN A 267 1.45 -16.56 62.84
CA ASN A 267 1.88 -17.84 63.44
C ASN A 267 0.77 -18.59 64.20
N GLU A 268 -0.47 -18.10 64.21
CA GLU A 268 -1.58 -18.65 65.01
C GLU A 268 -2.55 -19.54 64.18
N GLY A 269 -2.17 -19.89 62.94
CA GLY A 269 -2.98 -20.74 62.06
C GLY A 269 -4.14 -20.01 61.37
N ASP A 270 -5.15 -20.76 60.93
CA ASP A 270 -6.35 -20.24 60.26
C ASP A 270 -7.25 -19.49 61.26
N ILE A 271 -7.97 -18.47 60.78
CA ILE A 271 -9.09 -17.86 61.51
C ILE A 271 -10.32 -18.75 61.29
N HIS A 272 -10.91 -19.27 62.36
CA HIS A 272 -12.12 -20.07 62.33
C HIS A 272 -13.37 -19.18 62.49
N TRP A 273 -14.26 -19.20 61.50
CA TRP A 273 -15.47 -18.39 61.44
C TRP A 273 -16.71 -19.25 61.70
N THR A 274 -17.31 -19.06 62.87
CA THR A 274 -18.57 -19.69 63.30
C THR A 274 -19.73 -18.71 63.20
N TYR A 275 -20.94 -19.22 62.91
CA TYR A 275 -22.14 -18.41 62.77
C TYR A 275 -23.41 -19.21 63.07
N ASP A 276 -24.31 -18.65 63.87
CA ASP A 276 -25.65 -19.18 64.15
C ASP A 276 -26.70 -18.39 63.36
N ASP A 277 -27.31 -19.05 62.38
CA ASP A 277 -28.29 -18.47 61.45
C ASP A 277 -29.63 -18.10 62.11
N LYS A 278 -29.92 -18.62 63.31
CA LYS A 278 -31.14 -18.28 64.05
C LYS A 278 -30.97 -17.02 64.88
N THR A 279 -29.79 -16.81 65.46
CA THR A 279 -29.51 -15.66 66.31
C THR A 279 -28.85 -14.51 65.55
N GLY A 280 -28.24 -14.79 64.40
CA GLY A 280 -27.47 -13.81 63.63
C GLY A 280 -26.13 -13.45 64.30
N VAL A 281 -25.64 -14.28 65.23
CA VAL A 281 -24.41 -14.03 65.98
C VAL A 281 -23.35 -15.06 65.59
N GLY A 282 -22.12 -14.60 65.40
CA GLY A 282 -20.97 -15.42 65.09
C GLY A 282 -19.69 -14.92 65.77
N ALA A 283 -18.61 -15.67 65.57
CA ALA A 283 -17.29 -15.29 66.04
C ALA A 283 -16.21 -15.73 65.06
N LEU A 284 -15.18 -14.90 64.92
CA LEU A 284 -13.91 -15.23 64.28
C LEU A 284 -12.88 -15.50 65.36
N THR A 285 -12.21 -16.64 65.32
CA THR A 285 -11.24 -17.06 66.36
C THR A 285 -9.91 -17.47 65.74
N GLN A 286 -8.80 -17.05 66.34
CA GLN A 286 -7.45 -17.41 65.91
C GLN A 286 -6.55 -17.53 67.14
N GLY A 287 -6.05 -18.72 67.45
CA GLY A 287 -5.34 -18.96 68.71
C GLY A 287 -6.18 -18.55 69.93
N ALA A 288 -5.67 -17.62 70.74
CA ALA A 288 -6.39 -17.05 71.88
C ALA A 288 -7.25 -15.81 71.55
N ALA A 289 -7.14 -15.26 70.34
CA ALA A 289 -7.90 -14.09 69.92
C ALA A 289 -9.32 -14.48 69.45
N SER A 290 -10.30 -13.64 69.76
CA SER A 290 -11.68 -13.80 69.33
C SER A 290 -12.30 -12.44 69.02
N TRP A 291 -12.98 -12.34 67.88
CA TRP A 291 -13.71 -11.16 67.43
C TRP A 291 -15.17 -11.52 67.19
N SER A 292 -16.09 -10.72 67.72
CA SER A 292 -17.52 -10.88 67.46
C SER A 292 -17.86 -10.55 66.02
N MET A 293 -18.86 -11.24 65.50
CA MET A 293 -19.45 -10.98 64.19
C MET A 293 -20.97 -11.01 64.31
N HIS A 294 -21.63 -10.08 63.63
CA HIS A 294 -23.09 -10.02 63.56
C HIS A 294 -23.57 -10.09 62.11
N GLY A 295 -24.53 -10.97 61.85
CA GLY A 295 -25.21 -11.17 60.58
C GLY A 295 -26.72 -10.95 60.68
N ASN A 296 -27.47 -11.52 59.75
CA ASN A 296 -28.92 -11.43 59.70
C ASN A 296 -29.57 -12.35 60.75
N GLN A 297 -30.48 -11.80 61.56
CA GLN A 297 -31.22 -12.53 62.62
C GLN A 297 -32.32 -13.48 62.09
N GLY A 298 -32.09 -14.17 60.97
CA GLY A 298 -32.96 -15.23 60.43
C GLY A 298 -34.28 -14.75 59.79
N ALA A 299 -34.58 -13.46 59.78
CA ALA A 299 -35.79 -12.91 59.14
C ALA A 299 -35.53 -12.47 57.68
N THR A 300 -36.61 -12.41 56.88
CA THR A 300 -36.55 -12.18 55.42
C THR A 300 -37.00 -10.79 54.96
N TRP A 301 -37.37 -9.88 55.88
CA TRP A 301 -37.76 -8.50 55.54
C TRP A 301 -36.57 -7.53 55.61
N PRO A 302 -36.50 -6.49 54.75
CA PRO A 302 -35.31 -5.65 54.59
C PRO A 302 -34.71 -5.05 55.88
N ALA A 303 -35.54 -4.71 56.86
CA ALA A 303 -35.07 -4.15 58.13
C ALA A 303 -34.25 -5.14 58.97
N SER A 304 -34.45 -6.46 58.83
CA SER A 304 -33.65 -7.44 59.57
C SER A 304 -32.20 -7.47 59.10
N LEU A 305 -31.95 -7.13 57.82
CA LEU A 305 -30.61 -7.08 57.25
C LEU A 305 -29.71 -6.05 57.96
N ASN A 306 -30.28 -5.02 58.58
CA ASN A 306 -29.52 -3.99 59.30
C ASN A 306 -28.82 -4.52 60.57
N SER A 307 -29.25 -5.68 61.10
CA SER A 307 -28.56 -6.33 62.23
C SER A 307 -27.14 -6.79 61.89
N GLY A 308 -26.87 -7.01 60.59
CA GLY A 308 -25.56 -7.37 60.09
C GLY A 308 -24.56 -6.22 60.14
N LYS A 309 -23.33 -6.52 60.56
CA LYS A 309 -22.26 -5.54 60.74
C LYS A 309 -21.09 -5.76 59.79
N ASP A 310 -20.41 -4.67 59.49
CA ASP A 310 -19.22 -4.62 58.65
C ASP A 310 -18.01 -5.22 59.39
N LEU A 311 -17.19 -5.99 58.68
CA LEU A 311 -15.93 -6.56 59.18
C LEU A 311 -14.76 -6.01 58.37
N ILE A 312 -13.68 -5.67 59.06
CA ILE A 312 -12.43 -5.16 58.47
C ILE A 312 -11.31 -6.14 58.83
N PHE A 313 -10.64 -6.68 57.81
CA PHE A 313 -9.56 -7.66 57.95
C PHE A 313 -8.19 -7.03 57.70
N GLN A 314 -7.27 -7.22 58.65
CA GLN A 314 -5.92 -6.67 58.66
C GLN A 314 -4.91 -7.71 59.17
N GLY A 315 -3.68 -7.67 58.65
CA GLY A 315 -2.56 -8.56 59.02
C GLY A 315 -2.31 -9.73 58.05
N GLY A 316 -3.26 -10.00 57.16
CA GLY A 316 -3.22 -11.06 56.14
C GLY A 316 -3.36 -12.48 56.69
N GLY A 317 -3.62 -13.47 55.84
CA GLY A 317 -3.68 -14.89 56.26
C GLY A 317 -4.85 -15.65 55.67
N SER A 318 -5.44 -16.57 56.45
CA SER A 318 -6.50 -17.47 55.99
C SER A 318 -7.68 -17.54 56.95
N VAL A 319 -8.89 -17.63 56.39
CA VAL A 319 -10.16 -17.75 57.13
C VAL A 319 -10.91 -19.00 56.66
N VAL A 320 -11.39 -19.81 57.59
CA VAL A 320 -12.21 -21.00 57.37
C VAL A 320 -13.64 -20.72 57.80
N LEU A 321 -14.60 -20.84 56.88
CA LEU A 321 -16.03 -20.77 57.20
C LEU A 321 -16.53 -22.14 57.66
N GLU A 322 -16.84 -22.25 58.95
CA GLU A 322 -17.39 -23.49 59.55
C GLU A 322 -18.91 -23.58 59.38
N ASN A 323 -19.58 -22.43 59.21
CA ASN A 323 -21.01 -22.33 58.96
C ASN A 323 -21.30 -21.47 57.72
N THR A 324 -22.45 -21.68 57.10
CA THR A 324 -22.96 -20.77 56.06
C THR A 324 -23.34 -19.44 56.70
N VAL A 325 -22.90 -18.34 56.09
CA VAL A 325 -23.03 -16.99 56.66
C VAL A 325 -24.00 -16.15 55.84
N ASP A 326 -25.07 -15.67 56.48
CA ASP A 326 -25.89 -14.56 55.99
C ASP A 326 -25.54 -13.31 56.79
N GLN A 327 -24.65 -12.49 56.28
CA GLN A 327 -24.20 -11.28 56.97
C GLN A 327 -25.19 -10.11 56.84
N GLY A 328 -26.36 -10.30 56.24
CA GLY A 328 -27.34 -9.23 56.04
C GLY A 328 -26.75 -8.07 55.22
N ALA A 329 -26.82 -6.85 55.75
CA ALA A 329 -26.20 -5.67 55.14
C ALA A 329 -24.72 -5.50 55.50
N GLY A 330 -24.13 -6.34 56.35
CA GLY A 330 -22.73 -6.22 56.72
C GLY A 330 -21.77 -6.54 55.57
N THR A 331 -20.73 -5.73 55.42
CA THR A 331 -19.72 -5.82 54.35
C THR A 331 -18.41 -6.40 54.84
N LEU A 332 -17.58 -6.91 53.93
CA LEU A 332 -16.20 -7.34 54.22
C LEU A 332 -15.21 -6.38 53.57
N THR A 333 -14.31 -5.80 54.36
CA THR A 333 -13.21 -4.97 53.85
C THR A 333 -11.88 -5.66 54.14
N PHE A 334 -11.03 -5.77 53.13
CA PHE A 334 -9.70 -6.37 53.22
C PHE A 334 -8.64 -5.30 52.95
N ASP A 335 -7.80 -5.06 53.94
CA ASP A 335 -6.65 -4.14 53.87
C ASP A 335 -5.31 -4.89 53.74
N ASP A 336 -5.35 -6.21 53.55
CA ASP A 336 -4.20 -7.11 53.37
C ASP A 336 -4.61 -8.34 52.55
N ASP A 337 -3.64 -9.18 52.14
CA ASP A 337 -3.89 -10.41 51.38
C ASP A 337 -4.52 -11.52 52.23
N TYR A 338 -5.60 -12.13 51.74
CA TYR A 338 -6.30 -13.22 52.45
C TYR A 338 -6.70 -14.39 51.55
N ILE A 339 -6.80 -15.58 52.14
CA ILE A 339 -7.47 -16.75 51.57
C ILE A 339 -8.74 -17.02 52.39
N ILE A 340 -9.90 -16.99 51.76
CA ILE A 340 -11.19 -17.31 52.42
C ILE A 340 -11.69 -18.63 51.85
N LYS A 341 -11.79 -19.66 52.70
CA LYS A 341 -12.15 -21.03 52.28
C LYS A 341 -13.31 -21.62 53.09
N PRO A 342 -14.20 -22.41 52.49
CA PRO A 342 -15.20 -23.16 53.24
C PRO A 342 -14.54 -24.34 53.96
N LEU A 343 -15.13 -24.80 55.07
CA LEU A 343 -14.75 -26.06 55.71
C LEU A 343 -15.09 -27.27 54.82
N ASP A 344 -16.23 -27.19 54.13
CA ASP A 344 -16.75 -28.16 53.18
C ASP A 344 -17.46 -27.46 52.01
N SER A 345 -18.70 -27.00 52.24
CA SER A 345 -19.60 -26.46 51.21
C SER A 345 -20.33 -25.19 51.65
N GLN A 346 -19.89 -24.57 52.74
CA GLN A 346 -20.47 -23.35 53.31
C GLN A 346 -20.45 -22.22 52.28
N THR A 347 -21.49 -21.39 52.33
CA THR A 347 -21.64 -20.21 51.45
C THR A 347 -21.62 -18.93 52.27
N TRP A 348 -21.40 -17.80 51.58
CA TRP A 348 -21.50 -16.47 52.18
C TRP A 348 -22.35 -15.56 51.29
N LYS A 349 -23.21 -14.78 51.94
CA LYS A 349 -23.87 -13.61 51.33
C LYS A 349 -23.90 -12.45 52.34
N GLY A 350 -23.82 -11.22 51.85
CA GLY A 350 -23.80 -10.02 52.68
C GLY A 350 -23.85 -8.73 51.85
N GLY A 351 -23.49 -7.60 52.46
CA GLY A 351 -23.51 -6.28 51.82
C GLY A 351 -22.53 -6.12 50.65
N GLY A 352 -21.44 -6.89 50.63
CA GLY A 352 -20.43 -6.89 49.57
C GLY A 352 -19.01 -7.02 50.12
N ILE A 353 -18.04 -7.06 49.20
CA ILE A 353 -16.61 -7.17 49.49
C ILE A 353 -15.88 -5.93 48.93
N ILE A 354 -14.99 -5.36 49.73
CA ILE A 354 -14.10 -4.27 49.36
C ILE A 354 -12.66 -4.78 49.53
N VAL A 355 -11.88 -4.79 48.44
CA VAL A 355 -10.45 -5.15 48.49
C VAL A 355 -9.63 -3.89 48.21
N ASN A 356 -8.98 -3.36 49.23
CA ASN A 356 -8.25 -2.10 49.13
C ASN A 356 -6.84 -2.30 48.54
N GLY A 357 -6.23 -1.21 48.07
CA GLY A 357 -4.84 -1.20 47.63
C GLY A 357 -4.56 -2.12 46.45
N ASP A 358 -3.37 -2.71 46.45
CA ASP A 358 -2.89 -3.73 45.52
C ASP A 358 -3.04 -5.16 46.07
N HIS A 359 -3.82 -5.32 47.15
CA HIS A 359 -4.03 -6.59 47.82
C HIS A 359 -4.88 -7.58 46.99
N THR A 360 -4.70 -8.87 47.28
CA THR A 360 -5.42 -9.97 46.65
C THR A 360 -6.12 -10.84 47.69
N VAL A 361 -7.40 -11.08 47.46
CA VAL A 361 -8.19 -12.05 48.22
C VAL A 361 -8.49 -13.27 47.36
N ASP A 362 -7.98 -14.45 47.74
CA ASP A 362 -8.31 -15.75 47.14
C ASP A 362 -9.60 -16.26 47.80
N TRP A 363 -10.72 -16.08 47.10
CA TRP A 363 -12.06 -16.33 47.60
C TRP A 363 -12.59 -17.66 47.08
N GLN A 364 -12.66 -18.66 47.95
CA GLN A 364 -13.01 -20.04 47.61
C GLN A 364 -14.43 -20.44 48.05
N VAL A 365 -15.22 -19.47 48.50
CA VAL A 365 -16.57 -19.66 49.05
C VAL A 365 -17.61 -19.37 47.96
N ASN A 366 -18.56 -20.27 47.76
CA ASN A 366 -19.66 -20.05 46.81
C ASN A 366 -20.72 -19.07 47.37
N GLY A 367 -21.46 -18.44 46.47
CA GLY A 367 -22.59 -17.58 46.80
C GLY A 367 -23.92 -18.33 46.90
N VAL A 368 -25.02 -17.58 46.87
CA VAL A 368 -26.39 -18.09 47.03
C VAL A 368 -27.25 -17.70 45.85
N GLN A 369 -28.13 -18.60 45.39
CA GLN A 369 -29.06 -18.33 44.30
C GLN A 369 -29.94 -17.11 44.60
N GLY A 370 -30.03 -16.18 43.63
CA GLY A 370 -30.82 -14.95 43.78
C GLY A 370 -30.13 -13.83 44.55
N ASP A 371 -28.91 -14.05 45.06
CA ASP A 371 -28.04 -12.99 45.59
C ASP A 371 -26.91 -12.68 44.61
N ASN A 372 -26.52 -11.41 44.55
CA ASN A 372 -25.35 -10.97 43.81
C ASN A 372 -24.25 -10.56 44.80
N LEU A 373 -23.05 -11.08 44.60
CA LEU A 373 -21.85 -10.61 45.28
C LEU A 373 -21.50 -9.23 44.72
N HIS A 374 -21.44 -8.21 45.57
CA HIS A 374 -21.00 -6.87 45.17
C HIS A 374 -19.51 -6.71 45.50
N LYS A 375 -18.71 -6.24 44.53
CA LYS A 375 -17.26 -6.03 44.69
C LYS A 375 -16.85 -4.59 44.39
N LEU A 376 -16.16 -3.96 45.34
CA LEU A 376 -15.47 -2.67 45.21
C LEU A 376 -14.00 -2.75 45.65
N GLY A 377 -13.30 -1.61 45.63
CA GLY A 377 -11.90 -1.49 46.01
C GLY A 377 -10.96 -1.81 44.86
N THR A 378 -9.82 -1.13 44.83
CA THR A 378 -8.83 -1.17 43.75
C THR A 378 -8.11 -2.51 43.61
N GLY A 379 -8.12 -3.34 44.65
CA GLY A 379 -7.43 -4.62 44.71
C GLY A 379 -8.10 -5.73 43.90
N THR A 380 -7.61 -6.95 44.09
CA THR A 380 -8.01 -8.13 43.32
C THR A 380 -8.83 -9.11 44.16
N LEU A 381 -10.00 -9.51 43.66
CA LEU A 381 -10.75 -10.66 44.19
C LEU A 381 -10.58 -11.83 43.22
N LYS A 382 -9.84 -12.86 43.63
CA LYS A 382 -9.67 -14.09 42.85
C LYS A 382 -10.70 -15.12 43.30
N VAL A 383 -11.73 -15.33 42.50
CA VAL A 383 -12.81 -16.29 42.76
C VAL A 383 -12.34 -17.68 42.36
N ASN A 384 -12.17 -18.54 43.34
CA ASN A 384 -11.46 -19.81 43.23
C ASN A 384 -12.19 -20.87 44.09
N GLY A 385 -13.53 -20.89 44.03
CA GLY A 385 -14.35 -21.90 44.68
C GLY A 385 -14.36 -23.22 43.90
N THR A 386 -15.23 -24.15 44.30
CA THR A 386 -15.37 -25.46 43.67
C THR A 386 -16.83 -25.68 43.23
N GLY A 387 -17.04 -26.25 42.05
CA GLY A 387 -18.36 -26.61 41.53
C GLY A 387 -19.15 -25.43 40.95
N ILE A 388 -20.47 -25.58 40.92
CA ILE A 388 -21.40 -24.55 40.43
C ILE A 388 -21.71 -23.54 41.55
N ASN A 389 -21.29 -22.30 41.37
CA ASN A 389 -21.78 -21.18 42.17
C ASN A 389 -23.11 -20.65 41.57
N PRO A 390 -24.24 -20.74 42.29
CA PRO A 390 -25.53 -20.27 41.78
C PRO A 390 -25.76 -18.76 41.95
N GLY A 391 -24.88 -18.04 42.65
CA GLY A 391 -24.97 -16.59 42.85
C GLY A 391 -24.55 -15.79 41.62
N GLY A 392 -24.89 -14.50 41.60
CA GLY A 392 -24.39 -13.54 40.60
C GLY A 392 -23.23 -12.69 41.14
N LEU A 393 -22.64 -11.89 40.25
CA LEU A 393 -21.58 -10.93 40.55
C LEU A 393 -21.97 -9.56 40.02
N ASN A 394 -21.83 -8.52 40.84
CA ASN A 394 -21.84 -7.13 40.41
C ASN A 394 -20.52 -6.48 40.83
N VAL A 395 -19.71 -6.07 39.85
CA VAL A 395 -18.38 -5.50 40.09
C VAL A 395 -18.35 -4.05 39.68
N GLY A 396 -17.92 -3.18 40.61
CA GLY A 396 -17.82 -1.74 40.40
C GLY A 396 -16.40 -1.20 40.42
N GLU A 397 -15.39 -1.94 40.89
CA GLU A 397 -14.01 -1.41 40.97
C GLU A 397 -12.97 -2.53 41.03
N GLY A 398 -11.73 -2.22 40.66
CA GLY A 398 -10.56 -3.10 40.74
C GLY A 398 -10.67 -4.34 39.87
N THR A 399 -10.00 -5.43 40.26
CA THR A 399 -9.93 -6.66 39.44
C THR A 399 -10.72 -7.80 40.08
N VAL A 400 -11.44 -8.57 39.27
CA VAL A 400 -12.01 -9.88 39.66
C VAL A 400 -11.47 -10.94 38.71
N VAL A 401 -10.79 -11.96 39.24
CA VAL A 401 -10.31 -13.10 38.45
C VAL A 401 -11.24 -14.27 38.68
N LEU A 402 -11.95 -14.72 37.64
CA LEU A 402 -12.80 -15.91 37.69
C LEU A 402 -11.94 -17.14 37.40
N ALA A 403 -11.70 -17.93 38.45
CA ALA A 403 -10.84 -19.12 38.47
C ALA A 403 -11.50 -20.27 39.24
N GLN A 404 -12.84 -20.39 39.15
CA GLN A 404 -13.61 -21.46 39.78
C GLN A 404 -13.09 -22.82 39.29
N ARG A 405 -12.96 -23.76 40.22
CA ARG A 405 -12.49 -25.11 39.96
C ARG A 405 -13.66 -26.07 39.74
N PRO A 406 -13.48 -27.11 38.91
CA PRO A 406 -14.49 -28.16 38.77
C PRO A 406 -14.70 -28.93 40.07
N ASP A 407 -15.94 -29.36 40.32
CA ASP A 407 -16.25 -30.37 41.32
C ASP A 407 -15.83 -31.78 40.86
N ILE A 408 -16.17 -32.80 41.66
CA ILE A 408 -15.85 -34.21 41.38
C ILE A 408 -16.50 -34.73 40.09
N ASP A 409 -17.62 -34.14 39.67
CA ASP A 409 -18.36 -34.51 38.46
C ASP A 409 -17.91 -33.67 37.24
N GLY A 410 -16.97 -32.74 37.43
CA GLY A 410 -16.43 -31.87 36.40
C GLY A 410 -17.26 -30.60 36.16
N ASN A 411 -18.29 -30.33 36.96
CA ASN A 411 -19.10 -29.12 36.82
C ASN A 411 -18.34 -27.90 37.37
N VAL A 412 -18.37 -26.80 36.64
CA VAL A 412 -17.69 -25.55 37.03
C VAL A 412 -18.51 -24.36 36.56
N GLN A 413 -18.72 -23.39 37.45
CA GLN A 413 -19.31 -22.08 37.13
C GLN A 413 -18.94 -21.11 38.26
N ALA A 414 -18.24 -20.02 37.94
CA ALA A 414 -17.86 -19.00 38.91
C ALA A 414 -19.05 -18.16 39.35
N PHE A 415 -19.94 -17.78 38.42
CA PHE A 415 -21.19 -17.08 38.71
C PHE A 415 -22.25 -17.37 37.64
N ASN A 416 -23.53 -17.29 38.04
CA ASN A 416 -24.67 -17.42 37.14
C ASN A 416 -24.83 -16.22 36.20
N ASN A 417 -24.49 -15.01 36.67
CA ASN A 417 -24.47 -13.77 35.89
C ASN A 417 -23.37 -12.83 36.39
N VAL A 418 -22.88 -11.96 35.52
CA VAL A 418 -21.82 -10.98 35.84
C VAL A 418 -22.20 -9.62 35.30
N SER A 419 -22.37 -8.64 36.18
CA SER A 419 -22.58 -7.23 35.86
C SER A 419 -21.28 -6.44 36.07
N ILE A 420 -20.81 -5.78 35.03
CA ILE A 420 -19.60 -4.95 35.00
C ILE A 420 -20.05 -3.50 34.85
N VAL A 421 -19.80 -2.66 35.86
CA VAL A 421 -20.36 -1.30 35.92
C VAL A 421 -19.34 -0.26 36.40
N SER A 422 -19.65 1.01 36.18
CA SER A 422 -18.92 2.24 36.52
C SER A 422 -17.67 2.57 35.69
N GLY A 423 -17.22 1.66 34.82
CA GLY A 423 -16.03 1.84 33.97
C GLY A 423 -14.69 1.58 34.66
N ARG A 424 -14.68 1.46 36.00
CA ARG A 424 -13.48 1.19 36.80
C ARG A 424 -13.00 -0.27 36.82
N PRO A 425 -13.86 -1.30 36.74
CA PRO A 425 -13.43 -2.67 37.01
C PRO A 425 -12.87 -3.41 35.80
N THR A 426 -12.13 -4.48 36.08
CA THR A 426 -11.75 -5.52 35.10
C THR A 426 -12.11 -6.90 35.63
N VAL A 427 -12.85 -7.68 34.84
CA VAL A 427 -13.10 -9.11 35.07
C VAL A 427 -12.19 -9.92 34.17
N VAL A 428 -11.48 -10.91 34.71
CA VAL A 428 -10.54 -11.76 33.97
C VAL A 428 -11.02 -13.20 34.00
N LEU A 429 -11.10 -13.87 32.85
CA LEU A 429 -11.45 -15.29 32.77
C LEU A 429 -10.19 -16.16 32.80
N SER A 430 -10.15 -17.14 33.69
CA SER A 430 -9.04 -18.12 33.71
C SER A 430 -9.21 -19.18 32.62
N ASP A 431 -10.45 -19.57 32.32
CA ASP A 431 -10.84 -20.45 31.22
C ASP A 431 -12.23 -20.07 30.66
N ASP A 432 -12.71 -20.80 29.65
CA ASP A 432 -13.98 -20.57 28.95
C ASP A 432 -15.22 -21.12 29.67
N LYS A 433 -15.07 -21.74 30.86
CA LYS A 433 -16.19 -22.37 31.60
C LYS A 433 -16.65 -21.55 32.81
N GLN A 434 -16.04 -20.39 33.04
CA GLN A 434 -16.26 -19.60 34.25
C GLN A 434 -17.66 -18.99 34.32
N VAL A 435 -18.21 -18.57 33.18
CA VAL A 435 -19.53 -17.92 33.09
C VAL A 435 -20.09 -18.15 31.70
N ASN A 436 -21.41 -18.28 31.59
CA ASN A 436 -22.07 -18.23 30.28
C ASN A 436 -21.90 -16.81 29.69
N PRO A 437 -21.27 -16.64 28.52
CA PRO A 437 -21.04 -15.33 27.91
C PRO A 437 -22.31 -14.47 27.75
N ASP A 438 -23.47 -15.09 27.49
CA ASP A 438 -24.74 -14.38 27.33
C ASP A 438 -25.27 -13.76 28.64
N ASN A 439 -24.78 -14.21 29.79
CA ASN A 439 -25.15 -13.72 31.11
C ASN A 439 -24.19 -12.63 31.63
N ILE A 440 -23.28 -12.16 30.79
CA ILE A 440 -22.42 -11.00 31.07
C ILE A 440 -23.15 -9.73 30.63
N LYS A 441 -23.20 -8.74 31.51
CA LYS A 441 -23.80 -7.42 31.30
C LYS A 441 -22.76 -6.34 31.57
N TRP A 442 -22.59 -5.40 30.65
CA TRP A 442 -21.92 -4.13 30.94
C TRP A 442 -23.01 -3.08 31.16
N GLY A 443 -23.25 -2.71 32.41
CA GLY A 443 -24.25 -1.71 32.80
C GLY A 443 -23.71 -0.29 32.69
N TYR A 444 -24.22 0.64 33.51
CA TYR A 444 -23.81 2.04 33.48
C TYR A 444 -22.28 2.24 33.48
N ARG A 445 -21.74 2.86 32.42
CA ARG A 445 -20.32 3.09 32.14
C ARG A 445 -19.46 1.84 31.99
N GLY A 446 -20.05 0.65 31.98
CA GLY A 446 -19.40 -0.63 31.74
C GLY A 446 -18.15 -0.91 32.57
N GLY A 447 -17.08 -1.29 31.88
CA GLY A 447 -15.81 -1.80 32.40
C GLY A 447 -15.24 -2.87 31.49
N LYS A 448 -14.18 -3.55 31.92
CA LYS A 448 -13.44 -4.50 31.06
C LYS A 448 -13.76 -5.95 31.36
N LEU A 449 -14.04 -6.74 30.32
CA LEU A 449 -13.94 -8.19 30.34
C LEU A 449 -12.69 -8.62 29.58
N ASP A 450 -11.73 -9.19 30.29
CA ASP A 450 -10.52 -9.78 29.71
C ASP A 450 -10.69 -11.28 29.55
N ILE A 451 -10.86 -11.73 28.30
CA ILE A 451 -11.02 -13.15 27.96
C ILE A 451 -9.70 -13.92 28.09
N ASN A 452 -8.57 -13.23 28.22
CA ASN A 452 -7.27 -13.79 28.62
C ASN A 452 -6.86 -15.08 27.87
N GLY A 453 -7.02 -15.08 26.55
CA GLY A 453 -6.65 -16.18 25.67
C GLY A 453 -7.70 -17.28 25.49
N ASN A 454 -8.91 -17.08 26.02
CA ASN A 454 -10.05 -17.96 25.87
C ASN A 454 -10.95 -17.49 24.72
N SER A 455 -11.34 -18.39 23.83
CA SER A 455 -12.31 -18.08 22.77
C SER A 455 -13.72 -18.27 23.31
N LEU A 456 -14.61 -17.31 23.03
CA LEU A 456 -15.98 -17.29 23.53
C LEU A 456 -16.97 -17.16 22.38
N THR A 457 -18.20 -17.66 22.60
CA THR A 457 -19.33 -17.46 21.69
C THR A 457 -20.42 -16.66 22.40
N PHE A 458 -20.89 -15.59 21.77
CA PHE A 458 -21.96 -14.74 22.27
C PHE A 458 -23.16 -14.81 21.32
N HIS A 459 -24.35 -15.01 21.87
CA HIS A 459 -25.63 -14.91 21.17
C HIS A 459 -26.33 -13.58 21.44
N GLN A 460 -25.76 -12.77 22.35
CA GLN A 460 -26.10 -11.38 22.59
C GLN A 460 -24.90 -10.64 23.19
N LEU A 461 -24.77 -9.34 22.91
CA LEU A 461 -23.79 -8.48 23.53
C LEU A 461 -24.52 -7.41 24.37
N ASN A 462 -24.56 -7.60 25.68
CA ASN A 462 -25.29 -6.72 26.59
C ASN A 462 -24.42 -5.53 27.04
N GLY A 463 -24.03 -4.68 26.10
CA GLY A 463 -23.28 -3.45 26.36
C GLY A 463 -24.18 -2.22 26.37
N ALA A 464 -24.34 -1.57 27.53
CA ALA A 464 -25.25 -0.44 27.67
C ALA A 464 -24.72 0.86 27.02
N ASP A 465 -23.41 1.03 26.96
CA ASP A 465 -22.75 2.24 26.49
C ASP A 465 -21.28 1.99 26.07
N ASP A 466 -20.61 3.07 25.66
CA ASP A 466 -19.19 3.14 25.25
C ASP A 466 -18.20 2.62 26.29
N GLY A 467 -18.61 2.51 27.56
CA GLY A 467 -17.79 1.96 28.63
C GLY A 467 -17.67 0.43 28.60
N ALA A 468 -18.48 -0.27 27.81
CA ALA A 468 -18.40 -1.72 27.65
C ALA A 468 -17.15 -2.11 26.86
N ILE A 469 -16.18 -2.80 27.48
CA ILE A 469 -14.94 -3.19 26.83
C ILE A 469 -14.76 -4.71 26.90
N LEU A 470 -14.64 -5.36 25.75
CA LEU A 470 -14.20 -6.73 25.61
C LEU A 470 -12.75 -6.74 25.11
N THR A 471 -11.84 -7.24 25.93
CA THR A 471 -10.40 -7.24 25.66
C THR A 471 -9.81 -8.63 25.73
N ASN A 472 -8.64 -8.80 25.12
CA ASN A 472 -7.77 -9.95 25.36
C ASN A 472 -6.32 -9.52 25.57
N ARG A 473 -5.79 -9.76 26.77
CA ARG A 473 -4.35 -9.56 27.07
C ARG A 473 -3.52 -10.84 26.92
N GLY A 474 -4.16 -11.99 26.78
CA GLY A 474 -3.51 -13.29 26.61
C GLY A 474 -3.04 -13.56 25.17
N LYS A 475 -2.84 -14.85 24.87
CA LYS A 475 -2.62 -15.32 23.48
C LYS A 475 -3.84 -14.98 22.59
N GLN A 476 -3.64 -14.87 21.28
CA GLN A 476 -4.73 -14.62 20.32
C GLN A 476 -5.92 -15.55 20.57
N ALA A 477 -7.13 -14.98 20.62
CA ALA A 477 -8.38 -15.70 20.86
C ALA A 477 -9.50 -15.14 19.98
N SER A 478 -10.57 -15.92 19.79
CA SER A 478 -11.71 -15.54 18.97
C SER A 478 -12.97 -15.24 19.78
N VAL A 479 -13.63 -14.15 19.46
CA VAL A 479 -15.00 -13.84 19.87
C VAL A 479 -15.92 -14.19 18.69
N ASN A 480 -16.71 -15.24 18.84
CA ASN A 480 -17.68 -15.66 17.83
C ASN A 480 -19.04 -15.05 18.16
N LEU A 481 -19.60 -14.30 17.22
CA LEU A 481 -20.92 -13.69 17.32
C LEU A 481 -21.91 -14.57 16.55
N ASP A 482 -22.85 -15.17 17.28
CA ASP A 482 -23.91 -16.02 16.74
C ASP A 482 -25.29 -15.44 17.08
N PHE A 483 -25.66 -14.38 16.36
CA PHE A 483 -26.96 -13.73 16.52
C PHE A 483 -28.07 -14.35 15.67
N ASN A 484 -27.85 -15.55 15.13
CA ASN A 484 -28.82 -16.21 14.28
C ASN A 484 -30.07 -16.60 15.10
N LYS A 485 -31.24 -16.46 14.47
CA LYS A 485 -32.51 -16.92 15.04
C LYS A 485 -32.98 -18.17 14.31
N ALA A 486 -33.73 -19.02 15.00
CA ALA A 486 -34.31 -20.22 14.40
C ALA A 486 -35.30 -19.90 13.27
N ASP A 487 -35.92 -18.72 13.29
CA ASP A 487 -36.76 -18.18 12.22
C ASP A 487 -35.96 -17.21 11.34
N ALA A 488 -35.71 -17.61 10.10
CA ALA A 488 -34.97 -16.87 9.09
C ALA A 488 -35.70 -15.62 8.55
N THR A 489 -36.98 -15.43 8.87
CA THR A 489 -37.80 -14.32 8.34
C THR A 489 -37.82 -13.07 9.22
N THR A 490 -37.40 -13.20 10.49
CA THR A 490 -37.35 -12.08 11.42
C THR A 490 -36.05 -11.30 11.19
N ALA A 491 -36.16 -10.04 10.78
CA ALA A 491 -35.01 -9.15 10.68
C ALA A 491 -34.42 -8.91 12.09
N VAL A 492 -33.11 -9.07 12.21
CA VAL A 492 -32.37 -8.84 13.45
C VAL A 492 -31.36 -7.73 13.20
N ALA A 493 -31.33 -6.72 14.07
CA ALA A 493 -30.27 -5.74 14.11
C ALA A 493 -29.67 -5.76 15.51
N ASN A 494 -28.35 -5.91 15.60
CA ASN A 494 -27.61 -5.91 16.86
C ASN A 494 -26.65 -4.73 16.85
N ILE A 495 -26.86 -3.77 17.75
CA ILE A 495 -25.97 -2.63 17.93
C ILE A 495 -25.03 -2.92 19.09
N TRP A 496 -23.73 -2.73 18.85
CA TRP A 496 -22.68 -2.83 19.85
C TRP A 496 -22.08 -1.44 20.11
N HIS A 497 -22.49 -0.86 21.24
CA HIS A 497 -22.01 0.41 21.76
C HIS A 497 -20.60 0.33 22.36
N GLY A 498 -20.09 -0.87 22.63
CA GLY A 498 -18.82 -1.08 23.31
C GLY A 498 -17.60 -1.18 22.39
N HIS A 499 -16.50 -1.67 22.96
CA HIS A 499 -15.19 -1.78 22.29
C HIS A 499 -14.64 -3.19 22.28
N PHE A 500 -14.05 -3.58 21.15
CA PHE A 500 -13.17 -4.74 21.06
C PHE A 500 -11.70 -4.28 21.11
N THR A 501 -10.89 -4.83 22.03
CA THR A 501 -9.50 -4.41 22.19
C THR A 501 -8.51 -5.56 22.40
N GLY A 502 -7.23 -5.34 22.07
CA GLY A 502 -6.15 -6.31 22.32
C GLY A 502 -6.08 -7.45 21.28
N ASN A 503 -5.73 -8.65 21.72
CA ASN A 503 -5.43 -9.80 20.84
C ASN A 503 -6.68 -10.61 20.48
N VAL A 504 -7.69 -9.94 19.92
CA VAL A 504 -9.00 -10.52 19.61
C VAL A 504 -9.21 -10.60 18.10
N ASP A 505 -9.60 -11.78 17.61
CA ASP A 505 -10.32 -11.94 16.35
C ASP A 505 -11.81 -11.92 16.61
N VAL A 506 -12.59 -11.19 15.81
CA VAL A 506 -14.05 -11.16 15.91
C VAL A 506 -14.62 -11.86 14.67
N LYS A 507 -15.54 -12.80 14.87
CA LYS A 507 -16.15 -13.57 13.77
C LYS A 507 -17.66 -13.50 13.87
N ASN A 508 -18.31 -12.90 12.88
CA ASN A 508 -19.75 -12.84 12.76
C ASN A 508 -20.20 -13.66 11.54
N THR A 509 -20.90 -14.77 11.81
CA THR A 509 -21.40 -15.66 10.76
C THR A 509 -22.91 -15.63 10.76
N VAL A 510 -23.47 -15.06 9.69
CA VAL A 510 -24.91 -14.93 9.49
C VAL A 510 -25.41 -16.08 8.61
N THR A 511 -26.57 -16.63 8.94
CA THR A 511 -27.24 -17.66 8.14
C THR A 511 -27.57 -17.10 6.74
N PRO A 512 -27.17 -17.76 5.65
CA PRO A 512 -27.43 -17.28 4.30
C PRO A 512 -28.92 -16.98 4.06
N GLY A 513 -29.23 -15.83 3.44
CA GLY A 513 -30.60 -15.41 3.13
C GLY A 513 -31.37 -14.78 4.29
N THR A 514 -30.78 -14.67 5.49
CA THR A 514 -31.40 -13.96 6.63
C THR A 514 -31.00 -12.48 6.65
N GLN A 515 -31.90 -11.63 7.14
CA GLN A 515 -31.61 -10.22 7.41
C GLN A 515 -31.08 -10.07 8.84
N ASN A 516 -29.76 -10.18 9.00
CA ASN A 516 -29.08 -9.98 10.27
C ASN A 516 -27.99 -8.91 10.11
N ASP A 517 -28.24 -7.75 10.69
CA ASP A 517 -27.38 -6.59 10.64
C ASP A 517 -26.60 -6.48 11.95
N PHE A 518 -25.28 -6.32 11.83
CA PHE A 518 -24.42 -6.01 12.97
C PHE A 518 -23.90 -4.59 12.83
N VAL A 519 -24.05 -3.79 13.88
CA VAL A 519 -23.70 -2.38 13.91
C VAL A 519 -22.70 -2.15 15.03
N MET A 520 -21.60 -1.47 14.71
CA MET A 520 -20.63 -1.00 15.69
C MET A 520 -20.59 0.53 15.66
N ASP A 521 -21.03 1.14 16.74
CA ASP A 521 -20.97 2.59 17.00
C ASP A 521 -20.18 2.91 18.30
N GLY A 522 -19.58 1.89 18.94
CA GLY A 522 -18.52 2.07 19.93
C GLY A 522 -17.15 2.18 19.28
N GLY A 523 -16.31 1.15 19.37
CA GLY A 523 -14.99 1.17 18.72
C GLY A 523 -14.25 -0.15 18.65
N MET A 524 -13.10 -0.13 17.99
CA MET A 524 -12.25 -1.32 17.86
C MET A 524 -10.78 -0.93 17.82
N ASN A 525 -9.95 -1.62 18.59
CA ASN A 525 -8.49 -1.49 18.55
C ASN A 525 -7.84 -2.85 18.84
N THR A 526 -7.77 -3.70 17.82
CA THR A 526 -7.27 -5.07 17.95
C THR A 526 -6.06 -5.32 17.06
N GLN A 527 -5.25 -6.31 17.46
CA GLN A 527 -4.18 -6.87 16.62
C GLN A 527 -4.68 -7.99 15.68
N GLY A 528 -5.92 -8.44 15.89
CA GLY A 528 -6.58 -9.48 15.12
C GLY A 528 -7.42 -8.96 13.95
N SER A 529 -8.20 -9.87 13.37
CA SER A 529 -9.08 -9.60 12.24
C SER A 529 -10.56 -9.56 12.65
N PHE A 530 -11.37 -8.85 11.87
CA PHE A 530 -12.82 -9.01 11.89
C PHE A 530 -13.25 -9.81 10.66
N THR A 531 -14.07 -10.84 10.83
CA THR A 531 -14.64 -11.61 9.73
C THR A 531 -16.16 -11.50 9.73
N GLN A 532 -16.72 -11.03 8.62
CA GLN A 532 -18.15 -11.03 8.35
C GLN A 532 -18.45 -12.05 7.25
N GLN A 533 -19.34 -13.01 7.53
CA GLN A 533 -19.82 -13.97 6.54
C GLN A 533 -21.34 -13.85 6.41
N ASN A 534 -21.80 -13.46 5.22
CA ASN A 534 -23.18 -13.07 4.91
C ASN A 534 -23.67 -11.86 5.74
N GLY A 535 -24.90 -11.39 5.48
CA GLY A 535 -25.53 -10.30 6.22
C GLY A 535 -24.87 -8.94 5.96
N ARG A 536 -25.16 -7.96 6.84
CA ARG A 536 -24.67 -6.58 6.69
C ARG A 536 -23.91 -6.12 7.93
N LEU A 537 -22.79 -5.43 7.71
CA LEU A 537 -21.94 -4.86 8.74
C LEU A 537 -21.90 -3.34 8.61
N PHE A 538 -22.24 -2.64 9.69
CA PHE A 538 -22.20 -1.18 9.77
C PHE A 538 -21.15 -0.76 10.79
N VAL A 539 -20.26 0.14 10.37
CA VAL A 539 -19.26 0.79 11.22
C VAL A 539 -19.50 2.29 11.11
N GLN A 540 -19.76 2.95 12.23
CA GLN A 540 -20.25 4.31 12.23
C GLN A 540 -19.78 5.08 13.47
N GLY A 541 -19.88 6.41 13.41
CA GLY A 541 -19.85 7.23 14.61
C GLY A 541 -21.09 7.05 15.47
N HIS A 542 -21.07 7.69 16.63
CA HIS A 542 -22.15 7.60 17.60
C HIS A 542 -22.83 8.97 17.78
N PRO A 543 -24.14 9.09 17.57
CA PRO A 543 -24.83 10.35 17.84
C PRO A 543 -24.72 10.69 19.33
N VAL A 544 -24.43 11.96 19.67
CA VAL A 544 -24.36 12.37 21.07
C VAL A 544 -25.73 12.17 21.73
N ILE A 545 -25.76 11.47 22.86
CA ILE A 545 -26.98 11.20 23.62
C ILE A 545 -27.46 12.48 24.32
N HIS A 546 -28.75 12.79 24.17
CA HIS A 546 -29.44 13.85 24.89
C HIS A 546 -30.52 13.31 25.84
N ALA A 547 -30.89 14.13 26.82
CA ALA A 547 -32.01 13.85 27.72
C ALA A 547 -33.34 13.96 26.95
N VAL A 548 -34.31 13.10 27.29
CA VAL A 548 -35.59 13.04 26.57
C VAL A 548 -36.76 13.44 27.44
N SER A 549 -37.81 13.98 26.84
CA SER A 549 -39.09 14.22 27.51
C SER A 549 -40.24 13.57 26.74
N THR A 550 -41.40 13.46 27.37
CA THR A 550 -42.61 12.97 26.67
C THR A 550 -43.07 13.98 25.61
N GLN A 551 -43.75 13.49 24.57
CA GLN A 551 -44.31 14.34 23.52
C GLN A 551 -45.21 15.46 24.08
N ALA A 552 -45.99 15.17 25.12
CA ALA A 552 -46.84 16.16 25.78
C ALA A 552 -46.06 17.32 26.42
N VAL A 553 -44.84 17.08 26.92
CA VAL A 553 -43.97 18.13 27.45
C VAL A 553 -43.36 18.96 26.32
N ALA A 554 -42.90 18.30 25.26
CA ALA A 554 -42.38 18.97 24.07
C ALA A 554 -43.44 19.90 23.43
N ASP A 555 -44.67 19.42 23.28
CA ASP A 555 -45.78 20.20 22.71
C ASP A 555 -46.13 21.44 23.55
N LYS A 556 -46.13 21.30 24.89
CA LYS A 556 -46.35 22.43 25.81
C LYS A 556 -45.27 23.51 25.67
N LEU A 557 -44.00 23.10 25.59
CA LEU A 557 -42.88 24.04 25.44
C LEU A 557 -42.85 24.68 24.05
N LYS A 558 -43.17 23.92 23.01
CA LYS A 558 -43.37 24.43 21.65
C LYS A 558 -44.46 25.49 21.57
N ALA A 559 -45.58 25.29 22.27
CA ALA A 559 -46.64 26.29 22.38
C ALA A 559 -46.19 27.58 23.10
N LEU A 560 -45.12 27.51 23.89
CA LEU A 560 -44.46 28.65 24.53
C LEU A 560 -43.30 29.21 23.69
N GLY A 561 -43.06 28.72 22.47
CA GLY A 561 -41.97 29.16 21.60
C GLY A 561 -40.61 28.49 21.85
N ASP A 562 -40.57 27.35 22.56
CA ASP A 562 -39.37 26.56 22.78
C ASP A 562 -39.44 25.22 22.05
N ASN A 563 -38.68 25.09 20.95
CA ASN A 563 -38.61 23.86 20.15
C ASN A 563 -37.40 23.00 20.48
N SER A 564 -36.68 23.27 21.57
CA SER A 564 -35.42 22.57 21.89
C SER A 564 -35.60 21.18 22.46
N VAL A 565 -36.76 20.89 23.06
CA VAL A 565 -36.96 19.63 23.81
C VAL A 565 -37.05 18.44 22.89
N LEU A 566 -36.20 17.45 23.17
CA LEU A 566 -36.12 16.21 22.41
C LEU A 566 -37.04 15.14 23.01
N THR A 567 -37.58 14.29 22.14
CA THR A 567 -38.45 13.15 22.51
C THR A 567 -37.80 11.79 22.25
N GLN A 568 -36.59 11.80 21.70
CA GLN A 568 -35.75 10.64 21.43
C GLN A 568 -34.30 10.99 21.79
N PRO A 569 -33.50 10.03 22.31
CA PRO A 569 -32.18 10.33 22.85
C PRO A 569 -31.20 10.76 21.77
N VAL A 570 -31.41 10.27 20.55
CA VAL A 570 -30.58 10.49 19.37
C VAL A 570 -31.46 10.61 18.11
N SER A 571 -30.93 11.18 17.04
CA SER A 571 -31.63 11.33 15.75
C SER A 571 -30.66 11.40 14.57
N PHE A 572 -31.11 10.99 13.38
CA PHE A 572 -30.29 11.04 12.16
C PHE A 572 -29.88 12.48 11.75
N THR A 573 -30.66 13.49 12.11
CA THR A 573 -30.47 14.88 11.68
C THR A 573 -29.72 15.74 12.70
N GLN A 574 -29.34 15.19 13.85
CA GLN A 574 -28.55 15.95 14.82
C GLN A 574 -27.16 16.25 14.25
N SER A 575 -26.62 17.41 14.61
CA SER A 575 -25.33 17.88 14.12
C SER A 575 -24.15 17.33 14.90
N ASP A 576 -24.35 16.95 16.16
CA ASP A 576 -23.30 16.56 17.09
C ASP A 576 -23.19 15.04 17.22
N TRP A 577 -22.04 14.55 16.76
CA TRP A 577 -21.68 13.14 16.73
C TRP A 577 -20.31 12.93 17.37
N GLU A 578 -20.14 11.80 18.02
CA GLU A 578 -18.86 11.34 18.54
C GLU A 578 -18.13 10.56 17.45
N THR A 579 -16.92 11.01 17.11
CA THR A 579 -16.08 10.29 16.16
C THR A 579 -15.49 9.04 16.78
N ARG A 580 -15.75 7.90 16.15
CA ARG A 580 -15.31 6.57 16.60
C ARG A 580 -14.11 6.05 15.81
N GLN A 581 -13.27 5.27 16.47
CA GLN A 581 -12.02 4.75 15.92
C GLN A 581 -12.07 3.22 15.82
N PHE A 582 -11.72 2.72 14.64
CA PHE A 582 -11.71 1.30 14.33
C PHE A 582 -10.37 0.94 13.71
N SER A 583 -9.52 0.26 14.47
CA SER A 583 -8.22 -0.23 14.04
C SER A 583 -8.17 -1.75 14.23
N MET A 584 -7.89 -2.46 13.15
CA MET A 584 -7.74 -3.92 13.13
C MET A 584 -6.76 -4.33 12.04
N LYS A 585 -6.24 -5.55 12.09
CA LYS A 585 -5.29 -6.04 11.08
C LYS A 585 -5.94 -6.19 9.71
N GLN A 586 -7.12 -6.79 9.69
CA GLN A 586 -7.83 -7.15 8.47
C GLN A 586 -9.34 -7.23 8.71
N LEU A 587 -10.13 -6.79 7.74
CA LEU A 587 -11.57 -6.96 7.66
C LEU A 587 -11.87 -7.92 6.49
N ASP A 588 -12.26 -9.15 6.82
CA ASP A 588 -12.60 -10.19 5.84
C ASP A 588 -14.11 -10.24 5.63
N LEU A 589 -14.55 -10.03 4.39
CA LEU A 589 -15.95 -9.97 3.99
C LEU A 589 -16.25 -11.06 2.96
N TYR A 590 -17.22 -11.93 3.27
CA TYR A 590 -17.65 -13.03 2.39
C TYR A 590 -19.15 -12.98 2.18
N ASN A 591 -19.61 -12.74 0.95
CA ASN A 591 -21.03 -12.59 0.61
C ASN A 591 -21.75 -11.53 1.47
N ALA A 592 -21.07 -10.45 1.86
CA ALA A 592 -21.56 -9.49 2.84
C ALA A 592 -21.64 -8.06 2.27
N ASP A 593 -22.50 -7.23 2.87
CA ASP A 593 -22.50 -5.79 2.62
C ASP A 593 -21.87 -5.05 3.80
N PHE A 594 -20.86 -4.23 3.52
CA PHE A 594 -20.16 -3.42 4.50
C PHE A 594 -20.39 -1.93 4.26
N SER A 595 -20.72 -1.21 5.33
CA SER A 595 -20.92 0.25 5.33
C SER A 595 -20.03 0.91 6.39
N LEU A 596 -19.18 1.84 5.96
CA LEU A 596 -18.50 2.79 6.83
C LEU A 596 -19.22 4.15 6.71
N ALA A 597 -19.91 4.57 7.76
CA ALA A 597 -20.72 5.80 7.78
C ALA A 597 -20.01 6.97 8.50
N ARG A 598 -20.68 8.13 8.55
CA ARG A 598 -20.18 9.38 9.15
C ARG A 598 -19.54 9.19 10.52
N ASN A 599 -18.60 10.06 10.86
CA ASN A 599 -17.91 10.14 12.15
C ASN A 599 -17.21 8.81 12.53
N ALA A 600 -16.79 8.00 11.55
CA ALA A 600 -16.00 6.79 11.77
C ALA A 600 -14.65 6.87 11.06
N SER A 601 -13.57 6.53 11.78
CA SER A 601 -12.26 6.32 11.17
C SER A 601 -11.88 4.84 11.21
N LEU A 602 -11.64 4.26 10.04
CA LEU A 602 -11.31 2.86 9.85
C LEU A 602 -9.88 2.71 9.31
N ASN A 603 -9.03 2.05 10.08
CA ASN A 603 -7.67 1.69 9.73
C ASN A 603 -7.55 0.16 9.65
N THR A 604 -7.57 -0.41 8.44
CA THR A 604 -7.51 -1.86 8.21
C THR A 604 -7.21 -2.19 6.76
N ASN A 605 -6.81 -3.44 6.49
CA ASN A 605 -6.90 -4.00 5.14
C ASN A 605 -8.24 -4.70 4.96
N ILE A 606 -8.98 -4.39 3.90
CA ILE A 606 -10.26 -5.04 3.56
C ILE A 606 -9.99 -6.13 2.53
N ASN A 607 -10.48 -7.34 2.78
CA ASN A 607 -10.56 -8.41 1.80
C ASN A 607 -12.02 -8.75 1.54
N ALA A 608 -12.53 -8.39 0.37
CA ALA A 608 -13.92 -8.65 -0.02
C ALA A 608 -14.00 -9.73 -1.10
N ASP A 609 -14.84 -10.73 -0.84
CA ASP A 609 -15.17 -11.82 -1.74
C ASP A 609 -16.69 -11.86 -1.95
N HIS A 610 -17.12 -11.65 -3.19
CA HIS A 610 -18.53 -11.51 -3.55
C HIS A 610 -19.29 -10.54 -2.62
N SER A 611 -18.69 -9.40 -2.29
CA SER A 611 -19.15 -8.50 -1.23
C SER A 611 -19.23 -7.05 -1.70
N THR A 612 -20.11 -6.26 -1.07
CA THR A 612 -20.24 -4.81 -1.32
C THR A 612 -19.53 -4.03 -0.22
N VAL A 613 -18.68 -3.07 -0.57
CA VAL A 613 -17.95 -2.20 0.36
C VAL A 613 -18.32 -0.76 0.06
N THR A 614 -18.98 -0.06 0.98
CA THR A 614 -19.32 1.36 0.83
C THR A 614 -18.61 2.19 1.90
N LEU A 615 -17.66 3.01 1.47
CA LEU A 615 -16.89 3.93 2.32
C LEU A 615 -17.47 5.34 2.18
N GLY A 616 -18.00 5.88 3.27
CA GLY A 616 -18.86 7.08 3.24
C GLY A 616 -20.30 6.74 2.90
N SER A 617 -20.87 5.75 3.59
CA SER A 617 -22.29 5.38 3.49
C SER A 617 -23.16 6.39 4.24
N GLU A 618 -24.28 6.80 3.64
CA GLU A 618 -25.32 7.55 4.35
C GLU A 618 -26.17 6.63 5.22
N ASN A 619 -26.23 5.33 4.88
CA ASN A 619 -27.04 4.35 5.60
C ASN A 619 -26.36 3.96 6.91
N LEU A 620 -27.07 4.15 8.01
CA LEU A 620 -26.59 3.82 9.35
C LEU A 620 -27.74 3.47 10.29
N PHE A 621 -27.42 3.09 11.51
CA PHE A 621 -28.38 2.84 12.58
C PHE A 621 -28.25 3.83 13.72
N ILE A 622 -29.34 4.04 14.44
CA ILE A 622 -29.34 4.68 15.76
C ILE A 622 -30.09 3.78 16.74
N ASP A 623 -29.78 3.86 18.03
CA ASP A 623 -30.59 3.22 19.07
C ASP A 623 -31.60 4.22 19.65
N LEU A 624 -32.89 3.96 19.50
CA LEU A 624 -33.93 4.81 20.09
C LEU A 624 -34.06 4.66 21.61
N ASN A 625 -33.40 3.67 22.20
CA ASN A 625 -33.32 3.45 23.65
C ASN A 625 -31.94 3.81 24.23
N ASP A 626 -31.06 4.44 23.44
CA ASP A 626 -29.68 4.74 23.81
C ASP A 626 -29.56 5.49 25.15
N GLY A 627 -28.59 5.10 25.96
CA GLY A 627 -28.36 5.65 27.29
C GLY A 627 -29.43 5.29 28.33
N ASN A 628 -30.19 4.20 28.15
CA ASN A 628 -31.20 3.74 29.12
C ASN A 628 -31.01 2.28 29.61
N GLY A 629 -29.90 1.62 29.26
CA GLY A 629 -29.57 0.24 29.65
C GLY A 629 -29.07 -0.59 28.46
N VAL A 630 -28.97 -1.90 28.62
CA VAL A 630 -28.42 -2.81 27.58
C VAL A 630 -29.39 -3.14 26.46
N LYS A 631 -30.68 -2.88 26.67
CA LYS A 631 -31.70 -3.19 25.67
C LYS A 631 -31.62 -2.16 24.54
N THR A 632 -31.33 -2.61 23.33
CA THR A 632 -31.33 -1.75 22.14
C THR A 632 -32.69 -1.75 21.44
N THR A 633 -33.00 -0.65 20.77
CA THR A 633 -34.13 -0.46 19.83
C THR A 633 -33.60 0.13 18.52
N PRO A 634 -32.97 -0.70 17.68
CA PRO A 634 -32.33 -0.25 16.45
C PRO A 634 -33.32 0.40 15.48
N SER A 635 -32.93 1.53 14.91
CA SER A 635 -33.64 2.21 13.82
C SER A 635 -32.69 2.43 12.66
N PHE A 636 -33.06 1.94 11.48
CA PHE A 636 -32.30 2.12 10.24
C PHE A 636 -32.72 3.41 9.54
N GLY A 637 -31.76 4.20 9.07
CA GLY A 637 -32.03 5.44 8.35
C GLY A 637 -30.80 6.00 7.63
N GLN A 638 -30.90 7.27 7.23
CA GLN A 638 -29.85 7.96 6.48
C GLN A 638 -29.38 9.22 7.20
N SER A 639 -28.06 9.40 7.32
CA SER A 639 -27.43 10.63 7.80
C SER A 639 -26.13 10.87 7.03
N GLN A 640 -26.08 11.98 6.29
CA GLN A 640 -24.90 12.38 5.53
C GLN A 640 -24.07 13.38 6.32
N ALA A 641 -22.74 13.22 6.31
CA ALA A 641 -21.83 14.22 6.85
C ALA A 641 -21.78 15.44 5.91
N THR A 642 -22.10 16.61 6.44
CA THR A 642 -22.09 17.88 5.68
C THR A 642 -20.79 18.66 5.86
N ASN A 643 -20.01 18.36 6.90
CA ASN A 643 -18.73 18.99 7.21
C ASN A 643 -17.59 17.96 7.15
N ASP A 644 -16.39 18.41 6.78
CA ASP A 644 -15.19 17.55 6.67
C ASP A 644 -14.84 16.78 7.97
N ALA A 645 -15.09 17.40 9.13
CA ALA A 645 -14.83 16.78 10.44
C ALA A 645 -15.75 15.58 10.73
N ASP A 646 -16.92 15.54 10.08
CA ASP A 646 -17.92 14.50 10.27
C ASP A 646 -17.82 13.39 9.22
N GLN A 647 -17.06 13.60 8.15
CA GLN A 647 -16.89 12.58 7.11
C GLN A 647 -16.11 11.38 7.65
N SER A 648 -16.51 10.19 7.21
CA SER A 648 -15.77 8.96 7.47
C SER A 648 -14.39 8.99 6.82
N ARG A 649 -13.45 8.27 7.43
CA ARG A 649 -12.06 8.21 7.00
C ARG A 649 -11.57 6.77 6.91
N PHE A 650 -11.25 6.32 5.71
CA PHE A 650 -10.63 5.01 5.50
C PHE A 650 -9.14 5.14 5.23
N THR A 651 -8.33 4.30 5.89
CA THR A 651 -6.91 4.11 5.59
C THR A 651 -6.55 2.63 5.53
N GLY A 652 -5.94 2.20 4.43
CA GLY A 652 -5.45 0.82 4.26
C GLY A 652 -5.60 0.28 2.84
N ARG A 653 -5.41 -1.03 2.66
CA ARG A 653 -5.55 -1.68 1.34
C ARG A 653 -6.92 -2.34 1.18
N VAL A 654 -7.52 -2.26 -0.01
CA VAL A 654 -8.76 -2.99 -0.34
C VAL A 654 -8.46 -4.03 -1.43
N GLN A 655 -8.74 -5.29 -1.15
CA GLN A 655 -8.69 -6.40 -2.10
C GLN A 655 -10.12 -6.83 -2.45
N LEU A 656 -10.45 -6.91 -3.74
CA LEU A 656 -11.77 -7.26 -4.25
C LEU A 656 -11.68 -8.45 -5.20
N LYS A 657 -12.56 -9.43 -5.05
CA LYS A 657 -12.68 -10.60 -5.94
C LYS A 657 -14.12 -11.07 -6.12
N ASN A 658 -14.34 -11.86 -7.18
CA ASN A 658 -15.57 -12.63 -7.43
C ASN A 658 -16.87 -11.79 -7.45
N GLY A 659 -16.86 -10.69 -8.20
CA GLY A 659 -18.02 -9.81 -8.33
C GLY A 659 -18.22 -8.87 -7.15
N SER A 660 -17.17 -8.58 -6.38
CA SER A 660 -17.24 -7.59 -5.31
C SER A 660 -17.37 -6.17 -5.86
N THR A 661 -17.88 -5.24 -5.05
CA THR A 661 -18.01 -3.83 -5.40
C THR A 661 -17.43 -2.92 -4.32
N LEU A 662 -16.79 -1.82 -4.72
CA LEU A 662 -16.27 -0.80 -3.82
C LEU A 662 -16.77 0.58 -4.23
N ASN A 663 -17.45 1.28 -3.32
CA ASN A 663 -17.89 2.66 -3.47
C ASN A 663 -17.12 3.55 -2.50
N ILE A 664 -16.43 4.56 -3.02
CA ILE A 664 -15.64 5.53 -2.24
C ILE A 664 -16.31 6.90 -2.34
N ASN A 665 -17.03 7.30 -1.30
CA ASN A 665 -17.83 8.54 -1.28
C ASN A 665 -17.20 9.65 -0.42
N GLU A 666 -16.32 9.30 0.52
CA GLU A 666 -15.65 10.22 1.44
C GLU A 666 -14.13 9.96 1.47
N HIS A 667 -13.44 10.31 2.56
CA HIS A 667 -11.97 10.24 2.65
C HIS A 667 -11.43 8.83 2.47
N PHE A 668 -10.57 8.65 1.48
CA PHE A 668 -9.88 7.39 1.20
C PHE A 668 -8.38 7.62 1.04
N SER A 669 -7.57 6.84 1.76
CA SER A 669 -6.13 6.76 1.52
C SER A 669 -5.64 5.32 1.54
N GLY A 670 -5.23 4.80 0.39
CA GLY A 670 -4.94 3.37 0.31
C GLY A 670 -4.41 2.84 -1.02
N GLY A 671 -4.38 1.51 -1.13
CA GLY A 671 -4.19 0.78 -2.38
C GLY A 671 -5.41 -0.09 -2.69
N ILE A 672 -5.64 -0.38 -3.96
CA ILE A 672 -6.75 -1.22 -4.41
C ILE A 672 -6.21 -2.34 -5.30
N ASP A 673 -6.45 -3.59 -4.93
CA ASP A 673 -6.23 -4.77 -5.79
C ASP A 673 -7.59 -5.37 -6.13
N SER A 674 -8.12 -5.05 -7.31
CA SER A 674 -9.47 -5.46 -7.74
C SER A 674 -9.40 -6.46 -8.89
N ALA A 675 -10.02 -7.62 -8.73
CA ALA A 675 -10.13 -8.67 -9.75
C ALA A 675 -11.60 -9.07 -9.98
N ASP A 676 -12.06 -9.11 -11.23
CA ASP A 676 -13.42 -9.52 -11.61
C ASP A 676 -14.51 -8.84 -10.75
N SER A 677 -14.36 -7.54 -10.51
CA SER A 677 -15.09 -6.73 -9.51
C SER A 677 -15.32 -5.31 -10.06
N SER A 678 -15.89 -4.38 -9.30
CA SER A 678 -16.02 -2.97 -9.75
C SER A 678 -15.69 -1.95 -8.66
N VAL A 679 -15.16 -0.80 -9.09
CA VAL A 679 -14.81 0.30 -8.19
C VAL A 679 -15.40 1.62 -8.69
N THR A 680 -16.13 2.32 -7.82
CA THR A 680 -16.69 3.65 -8.06
C THR A 680 -16.15 4.65 -7.05
N VAL A 681 -15.65 5.79 -7.52
CA VAL A 681 -15.18 6.91 -6.70
C VAL A 681 -16.11 8.09 -6.90
N ALA A 682 -16.88 8.43 -5.88
CA ALA A 682 -17.68 9.66 -5.81
C ALA A 682 -17.06 10.72 -4.89
N SER A 683 -16.03 10.36 -4.12
CA SER A 683 -15.33 11.25 -3.21
C SER A 683 -14.63 12.41 -3.89
N SER A 684 -14.59 13.55 -3.19
CA SER A 684 -13.77 14.70 -3.55
C SER A 684 -12.37 14.69 -2.92
N ASP A 685 -12.07 13.67 -2.11
CA ASP A 685 -10.79 13.45 -1.43
C ASP A 685 -10.43 11.94 -1.38
N ALA A 686 -10.19 11.35 -2.55
CA ALA A 686 -9.69 9.99 -2.67
C ALA A 686 -8.23 9.97 -3.13
N VAL A 687 -7.38 9.26 -2.37
CA VAL A 687 -5.95 9.12 -2.65
C VAL A 687 -5.55 7.65 -2.75
N LEU A 688 -5.06 7.24 -3.92
CA LEU A 688 -4.32 5.98 -4.07
C LEU A 688 -2.87 6.22 -3.63
N SER A 689 -2.64 6.07 -2.32
CA SER A 689 -1.33 6.22 -1.68
C SER A 689 -0.41 5.02 -1.89
N GLN A 690 -0.96 3.88 -2.31
CA GLN A 690 -0.22 2.67 -2.66
C GLN A 690 -0.49 2.27 -4.12
N PHE A 691 0.37 1.42 -4.68
CA PHE A 691 0.15 0.87 -6.02
C PHE A 691 -1.18 0.13 -6.09
N SER A 692 -1.96 0.41 -7.13
CA SER A 692 -3.29 -0.19 -7.35
C SER A 692 -3.36 -0.97 -8.66
N ARG A 693 -4.06 -2.11 -8.63
CA ARG A 693 -4.26 -3.01 -9.77
C ARG A 693 -5.75 -3.29 -9.99
N PHE A 694 -6.17 -3.25 -11.25
CA PHE A 694 -7.52 -3.57 -11.68
C PHE A 694 -7.45 -4.61 -12.81
N SER A 695 -7.97 -5.81 -12.58
CA SER A 695 -7.97 -6.92 -13.53
C SER A 695 -9.40 -7.37 -13.82
N HIS A 696 -9.86 -7.20 -15.06
CA HIS A 696 -11.26 -7.28 -15.48
C HIS A 696 -12.19 -6.52 -14.52
N SER A 697 -11.76 -5.32 -14.12
CA SER A 697 -12.43 -4.53 -13.10
C SER A 697 -12.44 -3.05 -13.49
N PRO A 698 -13.61 -2.46 -13.82
CA PRO A 698 -13.68 -1.05 -14.16
C PRO A 698 -13.46 -0.18 -12.92
N LEU A 699 -12.72 0.92 -13.12
CA LEU A 699 -12.61 2.04 -12.19
C LEU A 699 -13.38 3.24 -12.76
N SER A 700 -14.41 3.69 -12.06
CA SER A 700 -15.25 4.81 -12.50
C SER A 700 -15.25 5.94 -11.49
N LEU A 701 -14.93 7.16 -11.93
CA LEU A 701 -15.11 8.38 -11.13
C LEU A 701 -16.47 8.99 -11.46
N ALA A 702 -17.29 9.23 -10.46
CA ALA A 702 -18.58 9.90 -10.60
C ALA A 702 -18.40 11.40 -10.90
N ASP A 703 -19.52 12.07 -11.19
CA ASP A 703 -19.53 13.52 -11.44
C ASP A 703 -18.96 14.29 -10.25
N GLY A 704 -18.03 15.22 -10.52
CA GLY A 704 -17.37 16.06 -9.51
C GLY A 704 -16.33 15.34 -8.63
N ALA A 705 -16.12 14.03 -8.80
CA ALA A 705 -15.18 13.26 -8.00
C ALA A 705 -13.72 13.67 -8.24
N LYS A 706 -12.86 13.48 -7.24
CA LYS A 706 -11.41 13.72 -7.34
C LYS A 706 -10.63 12.51 -6.85
N LEU A 707 -9.78 11.98 -7.71
CA LEU A 707 -8.89 10.87 -7.40
C LEU A 707 -7.44 11.28 -7.67
N THR A 708 -6.58 11.14 -6.65
CA THR A 708 -5.13 11.36 -6.77
C THR A 708 -4.39 10.05 -6.59
N ALA A 709 -3.61 9.62 -7.58
CA ALA A 709 -2.80 8.41 -7.51
C ALA A 709 -1.31 8.77 -7.42
N THR A 710 -0.66 8.33 -6.35
CA THR A 710 0.73 8.73 -6.01
C THR A 710 1.77 7.63 -6.18
N SER A 711 1.32 6.38 -6.32
CA SER A 711 2.19 5.19 -6.32
C SER A 711 2.01 4.28 -7.55
N GLY A 712 1.30 4.76 -8.58
CA GLY A 712 1.00 4.02 -9.81
C GLY A 712 -0.36 3.29 -9.82
N LEU A 713 -0.87 3.04 -11.02
CA LEU A 713 -2.15 2.34 -11.26
C LEU A 713 -2.05 1.51 -12.54
N VAL A 714 -2.39 0.22 -12.48
CA VAL A 714 -2.47 -0.65 -13.67
C VAL A 714 -3.88 -1.22 -13.78
N SER A 715 -4.52 -0.97 -14.92
CA SER A 715 -5.82 -1.52 -15.30
C SER A 715 -5.73 -2.19 -16.67
N ASP A 716 -6.32 -3.37 -16.81
CA ASP A 716 -6.59 -4.01 -18.12
C ASP A 716 -7.99 -3.66 -18.66
N SER A 717 -8.72 -2.80 -17.95
CA SER A 717 -10.07 -2.33 -18.25
C SER A 717 -10.09 -0.81 -18.43
N GLU A 718 -11.21 -0.25 -18.90
CA GLU A 718 -11.40 1.22 -18.99
C GLU A 718 -11.39 1.89 -17.60
N VAL A 719 -10.72 3.04 -17.51
CA VAL A 719 -10.86 4.00 -16.40
C VAL A 719 -11.72 5.15 -16.89
N THR A 720 -12.89 5.34 -16.28
CA THR A 720 -13.87 6.36 -16.69
C THR A 720 -13.93 7.50 -15.69
N ALA A 721 -14.16 8.72 -16.18
CA ALA A 721 -14.25 9.91 -15.35
C ALA A 721 -15.42 10.80 -15.79
N GLY A 722 -16.39 10.99 -14.90
CA GLY A 722 -17.62 11.75 -15.13
C GLY A 722 -17.43 13.26 -15.25
N THR A 723 -18.53 13.99 -15.36
CA THR A 723 -18.58 15.45 -15.57
C THR A 723 -17.90 16.19 -14.42
N GLY A 724 -16.99 17.13 -14.73
CA GLY A 724 -16.30 17.94 -13.72
C GLY A 724 -15.34 17.17 -12.80
N SER A 725 -15.10 15.88 -13.04
CA SER A 725 -14.20 15.07 -12.22
C SER A 725 -12.72 15.39 -12.51
N THR A 726 -11.85 15.10 -11.54
CA THR A 726 -10.40 15.30 -11.66
C THR A 726 -9.66 14.00 -11.35
N LEU A 727 -8.91 13.50 -12.32
CA LEU A 727 -7.97 12.39 -12.16
C LEU A 727 -6.54 12.93 -12.17
N SER A 728 -5.85 12.86 -11.04
CA SER A 728 -4.46 13.33 -10.90
C SER A 728 -3.52 12.15 -10.67
N LEU A 729 -2.70 11.86 -11.67
CA LEU A 729 -1.70 10.81 -11.68
C LEU A 729 -0.34 11.46 -11.42
N LEU A 730 0.18 11.41 -10.20
CA LEU A 730 1.47 12.03 -9.86
C LEU A 730 2.66 11.23 -10.46
N THR A 731 3.87 11.39 -9.94
CA THR A 731 5.05 10.67 -10.44
C THR A 731 4.89 9.15 -10.20
N GLY A 732 4.80 8.37 -11.28
CA GLY A 732 4.58 6.92 -11.19
C GLY A 732 4.33 6.25 -12.55
N ALA A 733 3.99 4.96 -12.53
CA ALA A 733 3.61 4.20 -13.73
C ALA A 733 2.09 3.96 -13.76
N TYR A 734 1.46 4.30 -14.86
CA TYR A 734 0.02 4.27 -15.05
C TYR A 734 -0.34 3.58 -16.36
N SER A 735 -1.24 2.60 -16.33
CA SER A 735 -1.75 1.98 -17.55
C SER A 735 -3.23 1.68 -17.42
N ALA A 736 -3.98 1.88 -18.50
CA ALA A 736 -5.36 1.43 -18.64
C ALA A 736 -5.57 0.91 -20.07
N GLU A 737 -6.60 0.11 -20.30
CA GLU A 737 -7.05 -0.19 -21.67
C GLU A 737 -7.40 1.12 -22.40
N ARG A 738 -8.15 1.98 -21.69
CA ARG A 738 -8.53 3.32 -22.13
C ARG A 738 -8.77 4.23 -20.93
N TRP A 739 -8.34 5.48 -21.05
CA TRP A 739 -8.70 6.58 -20.17
C TRP A 739 -9.84 7.36 -20.82
N ARG A 740 -11.04 7.27 -20.28
CA ARG A 740 -12.25 7.82 -20.88
C ARG A 740 -12.83 8.93 -20.00
N LEU A 741 -12.85 10.15 -20.54
CA LEU A 741 -13.35 11.34 -19.87
C LEU A 741 -14.74 11.67 -20.44
N ASP A 742 -15.77 11.26 -19.70
CA ASP A 742 -17.18 11.38 -20.06
C ASP A 742 -17.80 12.60 -19.38
N GLY A 743 -17.66 13.78 -20.00
CA GLY A 743 -18.38 14.97 -19.55
C GLY A 743 -17.57 16.25 -19.67
N GLN A 744 -18.28 17.38 -19.56
CA GLN A 744 -17.65 18.69 -19.63
C GLN A 744 -16.85 19.01 -18.37
N GLY A 745 -15.71 19.67 -18.53
CA GLY A 745 -14.90 20.13 -17.41
C GLY A 745 -14.07 19.05 -16.71
N THR A 746 -14.06 17.82 -17.23
CA THR A 746 -13.21 16.75 -16.70
C THR A 746 -11.73 17.07 -16.91
N THR A 747 -10.90 16.76 -15.92
CA THR A 747 -9.46 17.06 -15.95
C THR A 747 -8.64 15.80 -15.71
N LEU A 748 -7.66 15.56 -16.58
CA LEU A 748 -6.61 14.56 -16.39
C LEU A 748 -5.27 15.27 -16.19
N ASN A 749 -4.66 15.11 -15.02
CA ASN A 749 -3.32 15.61 -14.73
C ASN A 749 -2.36 14.44 -14.64
N VAL A 750 -1.24 14.52 -15.37
CA VAL A 750 -0.15 13.55 -15.31
C VAL A 750 1.12 14.29 -14.89
N GLY A 751 1.73 13.81 -13.80
CA GLY A 751 2.91 14.36 -13.18
C GLY A 751 4.14 14.29 -14.08
N ALA A 752 5.11 15.16 -13.81
CA ALA A 752 6.44 15.08 -14.40
C ALA A 752 7.14 13.76 -14.00
N GLY A 753 7.81 13.12 -14.96
CA GLY A 753 8.55 11.86 -14.75
C GLY A 753 7.68 10.59 -14.75
N SER A 754 6.37 10.72 -15.01
CA SER A 754 5.46 9.57 -15.06
C SER A 754 5.56 8.81 -16.39
N VAL A 755 5.16 7.54 -16.36
CA VAL A 755 4.92 6.73 -17.56
C VAL A 755 3.43 6.42 -17.61
N ILE A 756 2.72 6.87 -18.63
CA ILE A 756 1.30 6.60 -18.84
C ILE A 756 1.10 5.84 -20.16
N THR A 757 0.31 4.76 -20.14
CA THR A 757 -0.07 4.03 -21.36
C THR A 757 -1.59 3.83 -21.45
N GLY A 758 -2.10 3.69 -22.67
CA GLY A 758 -3.53 3.51 -22.96
C GLY A 758 -4.09 4.69 -23.76
N ASN A 759 -5.10 4.41 -24.59
CA ASN A 759 -5.72 5.48 -25.39
C ASN A 759 -6.49 6.44 -24.49
N ILE A 760 -6.45 7.74 -24.77
CA ILE A 760 -7.27 8.74 -24.07
C ILE A 760 -8.43 9.11 -24.99
N LYS A 761 -9.65 9.01 -24.49
CA LYS A 761 -10.88 9.41 -25.18
C LYS A 761 -11.60 10.50 -24.39
N ALA A 762 -11.92 11.61 -25.04
CA ALA A 762 -12.66 12.72 -24.45
C ALA A 762 -13.58 13.36 -25.50
N ASP A 763 -14.86 12.99 -25.50
CA ASP A 763 -15.81 13.48 -26.50
C ASP A 763 -16.28 14.92 -26.20
N ASP A 764 -16.05 15.42 -24.98
CA ASP A 764 -16.42 16.74 -24.47
C ASP A 764 -15.21 17.67 -24.26
N ALA A 765 -15.49 18.92 -23.82
CA ALA A 765 -14.47 19.90 -23.46
C ALA A 765 -13.76 19.51 -22.13
N ALA A 766 -12.78 18.61 -22.22
CA ALA A 766 -11.88 18.21 -21.14
C ALA A 766 -10.53 18.96 -21.17
N SER A 767 -9.82 18.94 -20.04
CA SER A 767 -8.44 19.44 -19.91
C SER A 767 -7.48 18.26 -19.70
N LEU A 768 -6.54 18.08 -20.62
CA LEU A 768 -5.51 17.04 -20.56
C LEU A 768 -4.15 17.68 -20.30
N ASN A 769 -3.57 17.48 -19.12
CA ASN A 769 -2.32 18.09 -18.73
C ASN A 769 -1.26 17.01 -18.46
N VAL A 770 -0.22 16.93 -19.29
CA VAL A 770 0.83 15.90 -19.20
C VAL A 770 2.19 16.56 -18.94
N GLY A 771 2.92 16.06 -17.95
CA GLY A 771 4.17 16.68 -17.50
C GLY A 771 3.95 17.88 -16.60
N THR A 772 2.85 17.89 -15.84
CA THR A 772 2.56 18.91 -14.82
C THR A 772 3.44 18.69 -13.59
N ALA A 773 4.01 19.76 -13.03
CA ALA A 773 4.75 19.71 -11.76
C ALA A 773 4.31 20.88 -10.87
N GLU A 774 4.10 20.63 -9.58
CA GLU A 774 4.00 21.70 -8.57
C GLU A 774 5.36 22.35 -8.31
N ASP A 775 6.45 21.56 -8.39
CA ASP A 775 7.83 22.00 -8.22
C ASP A 775 8.63 21.72 -9.50
N ALA A 776 9.13 22.79 -10.13
CA ALA A 776 10.00 22.74 -11.29
C ALA A 776 11.36 22.10 -10.97
N ARG A 777 11.41 20.76 -10.83
CA ARG A 777 12.67 20.02 -10.95
C ARG A 777 12.95 19.84 -12.44
N GLU A 778 13.85 20.69 -12.94
CA GLU A 778 14.28 20.71 -14.33
C GLU A 778 14.70 19.31 -14.82
N ASN A 779 14.25 18.96 -16.03
CA ASN A 779 14.70 17.82 -16.87
C ASN A 779 14.04 16.43 -16.69
N LEU A 780 12.91 16.28 -15.98
CA LEU A 780 12.17 15.00 -15.99
C LEU A 780 11.25 14.91 -17.22
N PHE A 781 11.45 13.86 -18.03
CA PHE A 781 10.61 13.57 -19.20
C PHE A 781 9.44 12.66 -18.79
N THR A 782 8.21 13.04 -19.15
CA THR A 782 7.02 12.18 -18.98
C THR A 782 6.81 11.35 -20.24
N ALA A 783 6.55 10.05 -20.13
CA ALA A 783 6.28 9.20 -21.30
C ALA A 783 4.78 8.90 -21.42
N TYR A 784 4.19 9.15 -22.58
CA TYR A 784 2.82 8.78 -22.91
C TYR A 784 2.78 7.85 -24.13
N GLY A 785 2.31 6.62 -23.95
CA GLY A 785 2.07 5.65 -25.04
C GLY A 785 0.59 5.42 -25.28
N GLY A 786 0.04 5.98 -26.35
CA GLY A 786 -1.38 5.86 -26.69
C GLY A 786 -1.87 6.93 -27.65
N ASN A 787 -3.07 6.74 -28.19
CA ASN A 787 -3.71 7.68 -29.09
C ASN A 787 -4.70 8.60 -28.36
N LEU A 788 -4.84 9.84 -28.85
CA LEU A 788 -5.82 10.81 -28.34
C LEU A 788 -7.05 10.85 -29.26
N SER A 789 -8.24 10.51 -28.75
CA SER A 789 -9.52 10.74 -29.42
C SER A 789 -10.29 11.81 -28.66
N ALA A 790 -9.95 13.08 -28.88
CA ALA A 790 -10.33 14.19 -28.02
C ALA A 790 -10.79 15.45 -28.81
N PRO A 791 -11.78 15.34 -29.73
CA PRO A 791 -12.08 16.38 -30.72
C PRO A 791 -12.55 17.72 -30.15
N LEU A 792 -13.02 17.76 -28.89
CA LEU A 792 -13.46 18.98 -28.21
C LEU A 792 -12.53 19.43 -27.07
N ALA A 793 -11.55 18.59 -26.68
CA ALA A 793 -10.69 18.82 -25.53
C ALA A 793 -9.42 19.60 -25.85
N GLY A 794 -8.85 20.25 -24.84
CA GLY A 794 -7.53 20.87 -24.91
C GLY A 794 -6.48 20.03 -24.20
N ALA A 795 -5.29 19.93 -24.82
CA ALA A 795 -4.15 19.20 -24.26
C ALA A 795 -2.91 20.08 -24.13
N VAL A 796 -2.22 19.96 -23.00
CA VAL A 796 -0.91 20.58 -22.74
C VAL A 796 0.08 19.47 -22.42
N MET A 797 1.20 19.43 -23.12
CA MET A 797 2.28 18.46 -22.90
C MET A 797 3.62 19.18 -22.72
N THR A 798 4.20 19.07 -21.53
CA THR A 798 5.49 19.69 -21.18
C THR A 798 6.53 18.62 -20.94
N ASN A 799 7.66 18.68 -21.65
CA ASN A 799 8.73 17.68 -21.59
C ASN A 799 8.21 16.24 -21.71
N THR A 800 7.35 16.00 -22.70
CA THR A 800 6.67 14.70 -22.87
C THR A 800 7.19 13.92 -24.07
N LEU A 801 7.46 12.62 -23.92
CA LEU A 801 7.59 11.65 -25.01
C LEU A 801 6.22 11.09 -25.31
N TRP A 802 5.57 11.57 -26.36
CA TRP A 802 4.31 11.00 -26.82
C TRP A 802 4.56 10.01 -27.97
N GLN A 803 4.34 8.72 -27.70
CA GLN A 803 4.30 7.65 -28.69
C GLN A 803 2.85 7.47 -29.18
N ALA A 804 2.57 7.94 -30.40
CA ALA A 804 1.25 7.95 -31.06
C ALA A 804 1.21 6.90 -32.18
N ASP A 805 0.82 5.68 -31.87
CA ASP A 805 0.89 4.55 -32.83
C ASP A 805 -0.26 4.50 -33.85
N GLY A 806 -1.25 5.38 -33.75
CA GLY A 806 -2.43 5.40 -34.61
C GLY A 806 -2.96 6.82 -34.88
N GLN A 807 -4.26 6.91 -35.15
CA GLN A 807 -4.93 8.18 -35.41
C GLN A 807 -5.25 8.90 -34.10
N SER A 808 -4.89 10.19 -34.04
CA SER A 808 -5.16 11.08 -32.93
C SER A 808 -5.85 12.36 -33.41
N VAL A 809 -6.85 12.81 -32.67
CA VAL A 809 -7.62 14.03 -32.91
C VAL A 809 -7.71 14.81 -31.59
N VAL A 810 -7.35 16.09 -31.60
CA VAL A 810 -7.51 16.97 -30.43
C VAL A 810 -7.91 18.38 -30.86
N LYS A 811 -8.73 19.12 -30.08
CA LYS A 811 -9.12 20.48 -30.47
C LYS A 811 -7.93 21.43 -30.42
N SER A 812 -7.29 21.54 -29.25
CA SER A 812 -6.11 22.37 -29.05
C SER A 812 -4.97 21.58 -28.42
N LEU A 813 -3.75 21.78 -28.90
CA LEU A 813 -2.54 21.12 -28.39
C LEU A 813 -1.43 22.15 -28.15
N ASP A 814 -0.89 22.18 -26.94
CA ASP A 814 0.27 23.00 -26.55
C ASP A 814 1.45 22.10 -26.18
N LEU A 815 2.50 22.12 -26.99
CA LEU A 815 3.72 21.32 -26.82
C LEU A 815 4.90 22.20 -26.40
N LYS A 816 5.48 21.89 -25.24
CA LYS A 816 6.61 22.63 -24.64
C LYS A 816 7.77 21.67 -24.38
N GLY A 817 8.78 21.67 -25.25
CA GLY A 817 9.93 20.77 -25.10
C GLY A 817 9.58 19.28 -25.31
N SER A 818 8.47 18.98 -25.98
CA SER A 818 7.92 17.63 -26.10
C SER A 818 8.31 16.96 -27.42
N GLN A 819 8.23 15.64 -27.48
CA GLN A 819 8.50 14.81 -28.65
C GLN A 819 7.24 14.02 -29.02
N VAL A 820 6.74 14.19 -30.25
CA VAL A 820 5.66 13.37 -30.82
C VAL A 820 6.28 12.38 -31.78
N ARG A 821 6.17 11.09 -31.48
CA ARG A 821 6.72 9.99 -32.26
C ARG A 821 5.60 9.07 -32.71
N PHE A 822 5.50 8.85 -34.01
CA PHE A 822 4.53 7.91 -34.56
C PHE A 822 5.10 6.48 -34.60
N GLY A 823 4.22 5.48 -34.47
CA GLY A 823 4.55 4.06 -34.49
C GLY A 823 4.93 3.53 -35.86
N ASN A 824 5.70 2.43 -35.91
CA ASN A 824 6.15 1.79 -37.15
C ASN A 824 5.35 0.51 -37.48
N THR A 825 4.11 0.39 -36.96
CA THR A 825 3.31 -0.85 -36.89
C THR A 825 2.45 -1.13 -38.13
N GLY A 826 2.87 -0.67 -39.32
CA GLY A 826 2.30 -1.09 -40.61
C GLY A 826 1.20 -0.19 -41.21
N ALA A 827 0.65 0.77 -40.46
CA ALA A 827 -0.22 1.82 -40.97
C ALA A 827 0.30 3.19 -40.51
N ALA A 828 0.23 4.21 -41.37
CA ALA A 828 0.68 5.55 -41.03
C ALA A 828 -0.21 6.19 -39.95
N GLY A 829 0.42 6.71 -38.90
CA GLY A 829 -0.23 7.49 -37.86
C GLY A 829 -0.68 8.87 -38.36
N SER A 830 -1.65 9.46 -37.68
CA SER A 830 -2.09 10.82 -38.01
C SER A 830 -2.45 11.60 -36.76
N LEU A 831 -2.15 12.90 -36.78
CA LEU A 831 -2.55 13.85 -35.74
C LEU A 831 -3.34 14.98 -36.39
N THR A 832 -4.61 15.11 -36.04
CA THR A 832 -5.46 16.22 -36.49
C THR A 832 -5.76 17.16 -35.33
N VAL A 833 -5.46 18.43 -35.51
CA VAL A 833 -5.68 19.48 -34.50
C VAL A 833 -6.33 20.72 -35.09
N ASP A 834 -7.17 21.43 -34.31
CA ASP A 834 -7.64 22.74 -34.76
C ASP A 834 -6.55 23.79 -34.54
N THR A 835 -6.05 23.88 -33.30
CA THR A 835 -4.98 24.83 -32.92
C THR A 835 -3.79 24.10 -32.32
N LEU A 836 -2.59 24.36 -32.85
CA LEU A 836 -1.33 23.82 -32.35
C LEU A 836 -0.38 24.95 -31.97
N THR A 837 0.07 24.95 -30.71
CA THR A 837 1.19 25.76 -30.26
C THR A 837 2.34 24.82 -29.94
N ALA A 838 3.47 24.94 -30.62
CA ALA A 838 4.61 24.06 -30.38
C ALA A 838 5.90 24.89 -30.26
N SER A 839 6.64 24.73 -29.17
CA SER A 839 7.95 25.35 -29.00
C SER A 839 8.98 24.36 -28.48
N ASN A 840 10.19 24.44 -29.04
CA ASN A 840 11.31 23.54 -28.70
C ASN A 840 10.95 22.04 -28.79
N SER A 841 9.98 21.69 -29.62
CA SER A 841 9.41 20.34 -29.68
C SER A 841 9.86 19.59 -30.94
N GLN A 842 9.73 18.26 -30.97
CA GLN A 842 10.12 17.44 -32.12
C GLN A 842 8.96 16.57 -32.59
N PHE A 843 8.83 16.41 -33.90
CA PHE A 843 7.87 15.52 -34.54
C PHE A 843 8.67 14.51 -35.36
N ILE A 844 8.58 13.23 -35.01
CA ILE A 844 9.28 12.13 -35.67
C ILE A 844 8.27 11.39 -36.55
N MET A 845 8.42 11.57 -37.86
CA MET A 845 7.52 11.07 -38.89
C MET A 845 8.19 9.92 -39.64
N ASN A 846 7.51 8.78 -39.74
CA ASN A 846 7.93 7.65 -40.56
C ASN A 846 7.29 7.75 -41.96
N THR A 847 7.99 7.23 -42.97
CA THR A 847 7.46 7.18 -44.35
C THR A 847 8.00 5.97 -45.11
N ASP A 848 7.17 5.42 -46.01
CA ASP A 848 7.59 4.41 -47.00
C ASP A 848 7.71 5.00 -48.42
N GLY A 849 7.81 6.33 -48.55
CA GLY A 849 7.90 7.03 -49.83
C GLY A 849 6.58 7.23 -50.57
N LYS A 850 5.52 6.48 -50.22
CA LYS A 850 4.16 6.62 -50.78
C LYS A 850 3.15 7.06 -49.74
N THR A 851 3.34 6.62 -48.51
CA THR A 851 2.57 6.96 -47.32
C THR A 851 3.52 7.48 -46.27
N ALA A 852 3.01 8.31 -45.37
CA ALA A 852 3.77 8.84 -44.27
C ALA A 852 2.83 9.17 -43.12
N ASP A 853 3.40 9.25 -41.92
CA ASP A 853 2.71 9.85 -40.80
C ASP A 853 2.32 11.30 -41.15
N THR A 854 1.20 11.78 -40.62
CA THR A 854 0.68 13.11 -40.97
C THR A 854 0.29 13.95 -39.75
N VAL A 855 0.53 15.26 -39.81
CA VAL A 855 -0.01 16.25 -38.88
C VAL A 855 -0.86 17.26 -39.66
N THR A 856 -2.13 17.39 -39.32
CA THR A 856 -3.06 18.33 -39.96
C THR A 856 -3.53 19.37 -38.94
N VAL A 857 -3.21 20.63 -39.18
CA VAL A 857 -3.65 21.77 -38.37
C VAL A 857 -4.71 22.56 -39.14
N LYS A 858 -5.92 22.70 -38.59
CA LYS A 858 -7.06 23.30 -39.32
C LYS A 858 -7.17 24.81 -39.18
N GLN A 859 -6.83 25.39 -38.02
CA GLN A 859 -7.09 26.80 -37.71
C GLN A 859 -5.82 27.63 -37.50
N SER A 860 -4.88 27.19 -36.66
CA SER A 860 -3.66 27.97 -36.35
C SER A 860 -2.50 27.10 -35.86
N LEU A 861 -1.30 27.34 -36.42
CA LEU A 861 -0.03 26.75 -35.97
C LEU A 861 0.93 27.89 -35.57
N THR A 862 1.35 27.92 -34.31
CA THR A 862 2.27 28.94 -33.76
C THR A 862 3.40 28.33 -32.91
N GLY A 863 4.38 29.16 -32.56
CA GLY A 863 5.56 28.79 -31.77
C GLY A 863 6.85 28.78 -32.61
N LYS A 864 7.95 28.22 -32.07
CA LYS A 864 9.29 28.27 -32.72
C LYS A 864 10.22 27.15 -32.28
N ASN A 865 11.32 26.97 -33.02
CA ASN A 865 12.38 26.00 -32.71
C ASN A 865 11.92 24.55 -32.66
N ASN A 866 10.94 24.16 -33.48
CA ASN A 866 10.52 22.77 -33.55
C ASN A 866 11.33 22.01 -34.61
N ALA A 867 11.56 20.71 -34.43
CA ALA A 867 12.19 19.87 -35.44
C ALA A 867 11.16 18.92 -36.07
N LEU A 868 11.15 18.83 -37.40
CA LEU A 868 10.43 17.80 -38.13
C LEU A 868 11.44 16.76 -38.62
N VAL A 869 11.50 15.63 -37.94
CA VAL A 869 12.43 14.52 -38.22
C VAL A 869 11.74 13.50 -39.11
N VAL A 870 12.28 13.24 -40.29
CA VAL A 870 11.70 12.31 -41.26
C VAL A 870 12.56 11.06 -41.36
N VAL A 871 11.98 9.92 -41.01
CA VAL A 871 12.63 8.62 -40.98
C VAL A 871 12.03 7.74 -42.08
N PRO A 872 12.78 7.44 -43.15
CA PRO A 872 12.27 6.53 -44.16
C PRO A 872 12.36 5.08 -43.69
N SER A 873 11.40 4.27 -44.09
CA SER A 873 11.40 2.83 -43.85
C SER A 873 12.21 2.10 -44.92
N VAL A 874 12.63 0.87 -44.63
CA VAL A 874 13.30 0.01 -45.61
C VAL A 874 12.43 -0.32 -46.83
N ALA A 875 11.09 -0.27 -46.69
CA ALA A 875 10.15 -0.47 -47.80
C ALA A 875 10.09 0.72 -48.78
N SER A 876 10.64 1.88 -48.40
CA SER A 876 10.75 3.06 -49.28
C SER A 876 11.49 2.79 -50.59
N VAL A 877 12.31 1.75 -50.59
CA VAL A 877 13.24 1.39 -51.65
C VAL A 877 12.54 0.71 -52.84
N SER A 878 11.44 0.00 -52.61
CA SER A 878 10.74 -0.80 -53.63
C SER A 878 9.45 -0.15 -54.14
N LYS A 879 9.09 1.04 -53.64
CA LYS A 879 7.87 1.77 -54.01
C LYS A 879 8.20 3.01 -54.84
N GLU A 880 7.43 3.25 -55.91
CA GLU A 880 7.49 4.53 -56.63
C GLU A 880 7.18 5.68 -55.66
N THR A 881 8.15 6.57 -55.46
CA THR A 881 7.99 7.76 -54.61
C THR A 881 7.03 8.76 -55.24
N SER A 882 6.10 9.28 -54.44
CA SER A 882 5.22 10.38 -54.82
C SER A 882 5.31 11.49 -53.78
N PRO A 883 5.05 12.77 -54.13
CA PRO A 883 5.06 13.82 -53.12
C PRO A 883 4.00 13.57 -52.02
N VAL A 884 4.41 13.47 -50.74
CA VAL A 884 3.52 13.20 -49.60
C VAL A 884 3.59 14.32 -48.56
N ALA A 885 2.46 14.96 -48.26
CA ALA A 885 2.39 15.98 -47.22
C ALA A 885 2.55 15.35 -45.83
N LEU A 886 3.55 15.78 -45.06
CA LEU A 886 3.80 15.34 -43.68
C LEU A 886 3.10 16.26 -42.68
N VAL A 887 3.14 17.56 -42.92
CA VAL A 887 2.41 18.56 -42.12
C VAL A 887 1.60 19.45 -43.04
N THR A 888 0.31 19.60 -42.77
CA THR A 888 -0.58 20.56 -43.45
C THR A 888 -1.09 21.57 -42.44
N ALA A 889 -0.86 22.86 -42.68
CA ALA A 889 -1.27 23.95 -41.79
C ALA A 889 -1.89 25.13 -42.58
N PRO A 890 -2.54 26.11 -41.92
CA PRO A 890 -3.06 27.30 -42.60
C PRO A 890 -1.95 28.10 -43.28
N LYS A 891 -2.26 28.76 -44.40
CA LYS A 891 -1.29 29.53 -45.20
C LYS A 891 -0.47 30.56 -44.40
N ALA A 892 -1.07 31.20 -43.40
CA ALA A 892 -0.43 32.21 -42.56
C ALA A 892 0.67 31.67 -41.61
N THR A 893 0.84 30.35 -41.52
CA THR A 893 1.86 29.72 -40.68
C THR A 893 3.27 30.12 -41.15
N ALA A 894 4.16 30.47 -40.21
CA ALA A 894 5.55 30.79 -40.50
C ALA A 894 6.29 29.55 -41.04
N ALA A 895 7.12 29.72 -42.07
CA ALA A 895 7.81 28.59 -42.72
C ALA A 895 8.89 27.96 -41.82
N ASP A 896 9.48 28.76 -40.93
CA ASP A 896 10.53 28.41 -39.98
C ASP A 896 9.99 27.85 -38.64
N VAL A 897 8.69 27.60 -38.54
CA VAL A 897 8.10 26.92 -37.37
C VAL A 897 8.72 25.53 -37.16
N PHE A 898 9.14 24.88 -38.25
CA PHE A 898 9.90 23.62 -38.26
C PHE A 898 11.29 23.79 -38.88
N THR A 899 12.30 23.29 -38.20
CA THR A 899 13.59 22.91 -38.78
C THR A 899 13.48 21.49 -39.33
N LEU A 900 13.74 21.32 -40.62
CA LEU A 900 13.68 20.02 -41.30
C LEU A 900 14.93 19.20 -40.97
N LYS A 901 14.74 17.96 -40.49
CA LYS A 901 15.81 16.99 -40.23
C LYS A 901 15.49 15.67 -40.93
N THR A 902 16.43 15.12 -41.67
CA THR A 902 16.22 13.90 -42.45
C THR A 902 17.18 12.82 -41.97
N VAL A 903 16.71 11.58 -41.93
CA VAL A 903 17.52 10.41 -41.55
C VAL A 903 17.88 9.63 -42.80
N THR A 904 19.18 9.44 -43.04
CA THR A 904 19.71 8.62 -44.13
C THR A 904 19.64 7.14 -43.77
N GLN A 905 19.15 6.31 -44.69
CA GLN A 905 19.14 4.85 -44.57
C GLN A 905 20.02 4.22 -45.65
N ARG A 906 20.58 3.03 -45.39
CA ARG A 906 21.42 2.26 -46.33
C ARG A 906 20.71 0.98 -46.76
N ALA A 907 20.77 0.65 -48.05
CA ALA A 907 20.36 -0.64 -48.60
C ALA A 907 21.35 -1.07 -49.70
N GLY A 908 22.05 -2.18 -49.49
CA GLY A 908 23.10 -2.63 -50.41
C GLY A 908 24.28 -1.69 -50.45
N VAL A 909 24.65 -1.22 -51.65
CA VAL A 909 25.76 -0.30 -51.86
C VAL A 909 25.29 1.14 -52.11
N HIS A 910 24.02 1.44 -51.82
CA HIS A 910 23.45 2.79 -51.90
C HIS A 910 22.81 3.22 -50.58
N THR A 911 22.78 4.52 -50.36
CA THR A 911 22.01 5.19 -49.31
C THR A 911 20.89 5.99 -49.91
N PHE A 912 19.80 6.18 -49.17
CA PHE A 912 18.68 7.02 -49.57
C PHE A 912 18.29 7.96 -48.42
N THR A 913 18.20 9.26 -48.73
CA THR A 913 17.91 10.32 -47.76
C THR A 913 16.64 11.07 -48.18
N PRO A 914 15.64 11.28 -47.28
CA PRO A 914 14.44 12.05 -47.59
C PRO A 914 14.77 13.44 -48.13
N GLN A 915 14.12 13.84 -49.22
CA GLN A 915 14.15 15.19 -49.77
C GLN A 915 12.88 15.92 -49.37
N MET A 916 13.03 17.09 -48.75
CA MET A 916 11.93 17.83 -48.13
C MET A 916 11.68 19.15 -48.84
N GLY A 917 10.41 19.49 -49.03
CA GLY A 917 9.95 20.73 -49.64
C GLY A 917 8.87 21.42 -48.79
N ILE A 918 8.71 22.73 -49.01
CA ILE A 918 7.57 23.50 -48.49
C ILE A 918 6.76 24.00 -49.67
N VAL A 919 5.46 23.68 -49.70
CA VAL A 919 4.54 24.10 -50.75
C VAL A 919 3.39 24.90 -50.18
N GLU A 920 3.09 26.03 -50.81
CA GLU A 920 1.88 26.81 -50.55
C GLU A 920 0.85 26.53 -51.64
N SER A 921 -0.35 26.09 -51.24
CA SER A 921 -1.52 25.96 -52.11
C SER A 921 -2.64 26.85 -51.55
N GLY A 922 -3.59 27.30 -52.38
CA GLY A 922 -4.64 28.30 -52.08
C GLY A 922 -4.78 28.79 -50.62
N ASN A 923 -5.18 27.88 -49.71
CA ASN A 923 -5.41 28.17 -48.28
C ASN A 923 -4.48 27.41 -47.29
N SER A 924 -3.50 26.63 -47.74
CA SER A 924 -2.66 25.79 -46.87
C SER A 924 -1.16 25.88 -47.19
N LYS A 925 -0.34 25.65 -46.16
CA LYS A 925 1.12 25.46 -46.23
C LYS A 925 1.44 24.03 -45.86
N GLN A 926 2.23 23.35 -46.68
CA GLN A 926 2.57 21.94 -46.52
C GLN A 926 4.09 21.75 -46.41
N TRP A 927 4.53 20.98 -45.42
CA TRP A 927 5.87 20.41 -45.37
C TRP A 927 5.77 18.98 -45.91
N ARG A 928 6.50 18.70 -46.99
CA ARG A 928 6.26 17.53 -47.84
C ARG A 928 7.54 16.77 -48.11
N LEU A 929 7.44 15.45 -48.13
CA LEU A 929 8.43 14.58 -48.75
C LEU A 929 8.29 14.70 -50.27
N GLU A 930 9.33 15.14 -50.96
CA GLU A 930 9.36 15.28 -52.43
C GLU A 930 9.96 14.03 -53.10
N GLY A 931 10.76 13.24 -52.37
CA GLY A 931 11.40 12.03 -52.87
C GLY A 931 12.57 11.60 -51.99
N PHE A 932 13.45 10.76 -52.53
CA PHE A 932 14.71 10.38 -51.89
C PHE A 932 15.90 10.78 -52.76
N ASP A 933 16.95 11.30 -52.13
CA ASP A 933 18.28 11.43 -52.75
C ASP A 933 19.04 10.12 -52.56
N VAL A 934 19.38 9.46 -53.66
CA VAL A 934 20.05 8.16 -53.67
C VAL A 934 21.52 8.37 -54.02
N GLN A 935 22.41 7.98 -53.11
CA GLN A 935 23.85 8.12 -53.28
C GLN A 935 24.56 6.78 -53.10
N GLN A 936 25.53 6.51 -53.97
CA GLN A 936 26.38 5.33 -53.85
C GLN A 936 27.24 5.43 -52.58
N ASP A 937 27.25 4.37 -51.79
CA ASP A 937 28.06 4.26 -50.58
C ASP A 937 29.43 3.70 -50.91
N ASN A 938 30.42 4.59 -50.96
CA ASN A 938 31.79 4.22 -51.29
C ASN A 938 32.37 3.15 -50.36
N ALA A 939 32.01 3.13 -49.07
CA ALA A 939 32.53 2.14 -48.13
C ALA A 939 31.99 0.73 -48.46
N ALA A 940 30.68 0.63 -48.72
CA ALA A 940 30.04 -0.63 -49.11
C ALA A 940 30.55 -1.17 -50.46
N VAL A 941 30.86 -0.27 -51.40
CA VAL A 941 31.49 -0.63 -52.69
C VAL A 941 32.91 -1.20 -52.49
N GLN A 942 33.72 -0.57 -51.63
CA GLN A 942 35.07 -1.05 -51.34
C GLN A 942 35.05 -2.41 -50.61
N ALA A 943 34.16 -2.60 -49.64
CA ALA A 943 33.97 -3.90 -48.98
C ALA A 943 33.57 -5.00 -49.98
N SER A 944 32.63 -4.71 -50.87
CA SER A 944 32.22 -5.61 -51.96
C SER A 944 33.38 -5.98 -52.89
N LYS A 945 34.24 -5.01 -53.22
CA LYS A 945 35.45 -5.23 -54.02
C LYS A 945 36.42 -6.18 -53.33
N ALA A 946 36.72 -5.92 -52.06
CA ALA A 946 37.73 -6.64 -51.30
C ALA A 946 37.33 -8.12 -51.10
N ILE A 947 36.10 -8.39 -50.66
CA ILE A 947 35.60 -9.76 -50.44
C ILE A 947 35.62 -10.56 -51.74
N MET A 948 35.12 -9.99 -52.83
CA MET A 948 35.03 -10.71 -54.10
C MET A 948 36.41 -10.90 -54.75
N ASN A 949 37.47 -10.27 -54.25
CA ASN A 949 38.85 -10.46 -54.70
C ASN A 949 39.64 -11.51 -53.90
N THR A 950 39.09 -12.00 -52.78
CA THR A 950 39.74 -13.01 -51.92
C THR A 950 40.08 -14.30 -52.65
N GLY A 951 39.21 -14.79 -53.54
CA GLY A 951 39.47 -16.00 -54.35
C GLY A 951 40.74 -15.87 -55.20
N PHE A 952 40.93 -14.70 -55.84
CA PHE A 952 42.13 -14.39 -56.61
C PHE A 952 43.38 -14.29 -55.71
N LYS A 953 43.27 -13.66 -54.53
CA LYS A 953 44.41 -13.53 -53.60
C LYS A 953 44.82 -14.87 -52.98
N ASN A 954 43.86 -15.74 -52.67
CA ASN A 954 44.13 -17.13 -52.30
C ASN A 954 44.82 -17.89 -53.45
N PHE A 955 44.46 -17.61 -54.71
CA PHE A 955 45.17 -18.16 -55.87
C PHE A 955 46.63 -17.70 -55.92
N LEU A 956 46.91 -16.41 -55.69
CA LEU A 956 48.28 -15.90 -55.60
C LEU A 956 49.10 -16.56 -54.49
N THR A 957 48.47 -16.88 -53.36
CA THR A 957 49.14 -17.54 -52.22
C THR A 957 49.54 -18.97 -52.56
N GLU A 958 48.65 -19.73 -53.22
CA GLU A 958 48.91 -21.09 -53.70
C GLU A 958 49.84 -21.15 -54.92
N MET A 959 50.10 -20.02 -55.59
CA MET A 959 50.95 -19.95 -56.79
C MET A 959 52.42 -20.25 -56.50
N ASN A 960 52.92 -20.00 -55.29
CA ASN A 960 54.35 -20.03 -54.98
C ASN A 960 54.90 -21.47 -54.84
N ASN A 961 55.10 -22.16 -55.96
CA ASN A 961 55.12 -23.62 -56.00
C ASN A 961 56.52 -24.27 -55.97
N LEU A 962 57.52 -23.81 -56.74
CA LEU A 962 58.78 -24.57 -56.90
C LEU A 962 60.08 -23.75 -56.90
N ASN A 963 59.98 -22.41 -56.98
CA ASN A 963 61.07 -21.49 -57.32
C ASN A 963 62.27 -21.60 -56.35
N TYR A 964 62.01 -21.97 -55.08
CA TYR A 964 63.04 -22.13 -54.05
C TYR A 964 63.61 -23.56 -53.93
N ARG A 965 63.00 -24.57 -54.58
CA ARG A 965 63.48 -25.96 -54.57
C ARG A 965 64.70 -26.18 -55.47
N MET A 966 64.99 -25.26 -56.39
CA MET A 966 66.08 -25.40 -57.35
C MET A 966 67.46 -25.37 -56.67
N GLY A 967 67.57 -24.72 -55.52
CA GLY A 967 68.75 -24.81 -54.65
C GLY A 967 68.91 -26.17 -53.96
N ASP A 968 67.81 -26.90 -53.72
CA ASP A 968 67.79 -28.18 -53.02
C ASP A 968 67.97 -29.39 -53.94
N LEU A 969 67.67 -29.24 -55.23
CA LEU A 969 67.84 -30.30 -56.24
C LEU A 969 69.25 -30.29 -56.87
N ARG A 970 69.88 -29.12 -56.98
CA ARG A 970 71.18 -28.96 -57.65
C ARG A 970 72.32 -29.59 -56.81
N ASN A 971 73.11 -30.47 -57.41
CA ASN A 971 74.17 -31.27 -56.75
C ASN A 971 73.64 -32.31 -55.72
N THR A 972 72.42 -32.83 -55.91
CA THR A 972 71.87 -33.89 -55.04
C THR A 972 72.34 -35.27 -55.51
N HIS A 973 72.83 -36.07 -54.56
CA HIS A 973 73.52 -37.34 -54.82
C HIS A 973 72.61 -38.59 -54.64
N GLY A 974 71.42 -38.44 -54.04
CA GLY A 974 70.45 -39.54 -53.86
C GLY A 974 69.43 -39.66 -55.02
N GLU A 975 68.97 -40.88 -55.29
CA GLU A 975 67.99 -41.18 -56.36
C GLU A 975 66.56 -40.79 -55.99
N THR A 976 66.19 -40.87 -54.71
CA THR A 976 64.85 -40.52 -54.22
C THR A 976 64.96 -39.42 -53.16
N GLY A 977 63.96 -38.53 -53.11
CA GLY A 977 63.91 -37.49 -52.10
C GLY A 977 62.50 -37.23 -51.57
N ALA A 978 62.41 -36.96 -50.28
CA ALA A 978 61.23 -36.41 -49.62
C ALA A 978 61.54 -35.01 -49.11
N TRP A 979 60.58 -34.10 -49.20
CA TRP A 979 60.74 -32.72 -48.76
C TRP A 979 59.46 -32.16 -48.17
N ALA A 980 59.64 -31.21 -47.27
CA ALA A 980 58.55 -30.47 -46.65
C ALA A 980 58.95 -28.99 -46.54
N ARG A 981 57.98 -28.14 -46.82
CA ARG A 981 58.09 -26.69 -46.86
C ARG A 981 56.97 -26.06 -46.06
N VAL A 982 57.32 -25.06 -45.26
CA VAL A 982 56.37 -24.09 -44.70
C VAL A 982 56.66 -22.73 -45.30
N PHE A 983 55.63 -22.11 -45.87
CA PHE A 983 55.67 -20.74 -46.34
C PHE A 983 54.59 -19.99 -45.56
N SER A 984 54.93 -18.93 -44.85
CA SER A 984 53.97 -18.17 -44.07
C SER A 984 54.28 -16.68 -44.17
N GLY A 985 53.25 -15.87 -44.25
CA GLY A 985 53.41 -14.44 -44.36
C GLY A 985 52.13 -13.67 -44.14
N THR A 986 52.28 -12.35 -44.24
CA THR A 986 51.18 -11.39 -44.25
C THR A 986 51.24 -10.57 -45.53
N GLY A 987 50.08 -10.17 -46.02
CA GLY A 987 49.95 -9.26 -47.14
C GLY A 987 48.96 -8.14 -46.87
N SER A 988 49.07 -7.10 -47.68
CA SER A 988 48.18 -5.95 -47.67
C SER A 988 47.82 -5.54 -49.10
N ALA A 989 46.63 -4.98 -49.27
CA ALA A 989 46.12 -4.52 -50.56
C ALA A 989 45.27 -3.26 -50.40
N ASP A 990 44.89 -2.68 -51.54
CA ASP A 990 43.91 -1.59 -51.59
C ASP A 990 42.61 -1.93 -50.83
N ALA A 991 41.84 -0.89 -50.47
CA ALA A 991 40.55 -1.02 -49.77
C ALA A 991 40.65 -1.68 -48.38
N GLY A 992 41.73 -1.40 -47.65
CA GLY A 992 41.93 -1.85 -46.27
C GLY A 992 42.16 -3.37 -46.15
N TYR A 993 42.37 -4.09 -47.26
CA TYR A 993 42.59 -5.52 -47.27
C TYR A 993 43.92 -5.85 -46.57
N SER A 994 43.86 -6.81 -45.65
CA SER A 994 45.04 -7.45 -45.09
C SER A 994 44.76 -8.94 -44.90
N ASP A 995 45.76 -9.76 -45.18
CA ASP A 995 45.70 -11.19 -44.96
C ASP A 995 46.93 -11.74 -44.25
N SER A 996 46.74 -12.89 -43.63
CA SER A 996 47.81 -13.73 -43.10
C SER A 996 47.57 -15.15 -43.55
N TRP A 997 48.62 -15.84 -43.96
CA TRP A 997 48.50 -17.19 -44.47
C TRP A 997 49.67 -18.07 -44.04
N THR A 998 49.37 -19.36 -43.92
CA THR A 998 50.34 -20.43 -43.67
C THR A 998 50.08 -21.54 -44.68
N HIS A 999 51.04 -21.73 -45.58
CA HIS A 999 51.06 -22.73 -46.63
C HIS A 999 52.04 -23.84 -46.25
N LEU A 1000 51.51 -25.05 -46.04
CA LEU A 1000 52.28 -26.26 -45.83
C LEU A 1000 52.29 -27.05 -47.13
N GLN A 1001 53.48 -27.47 -47.55
CA GLN A 1001 53.66 -28.25 -48.75
C GLN A 1001 54.61 -29.41 -48.46
N ALA A 1002 54.21 -30.61 -48.86
CA ALA A 1002 55.08 -31.78 -48.79
C ALA A 1002 55.09 -32.48 -50.14
N GLY A 1003 56.19 -33.14 -50.46
CA GLY A 1003 56.31 -33.88 -51.69
C GLY A 1003 57.40 -34.94 -51.65
N ALA A 1004 57.32 -35.82 -52.64
CA ALA A 1004 58.33 -36.80 -52.93
C ALA A 1004 58.63 -36.76 -54.43
N ASP A 1005 59.91 -36.94 -54.78
CA ASP A 1005 60.38 -37.02 -56.16
C ASP A 1005 61.42 -38.12 -56.33
N ARG A 1006 61.56 -38.53 -57.59
CA ARG A 1006 62.62 -39.41 -58.05
C ARG A 1006 63.45 -38.72 -59.12
N LYS A 1007 64.77 -38.88 -58.99
CA LYS A 1007 65.79 -38.41 -59.94
C LYS A 1007 66.00 -39.44 -61.05
N HIS A 1008 66.07 -38.98 -62.29
CA HIS A 1008 66.40 -39.74 -63.49
C HIS A 1008 67.55 -39.03 -64.22
N ALA A 1009 68.74 -39.63 -64.27
CA ALA A 1009 69.89 -39.05 -64.96
C ALA A 1009 69.80 -39.30 -66.48
N PHE A 1010 70.23 -38.33 -67.29
CA PHE A 1010 70.35 -38.45 -68.75
C PHE A 1010 71.64 -37.76 -69.25
N ASP A 1011 72.02 -37.99 -70.51
CA ASP A 1011 73.22 -37.37 -71.09
C ASP A 1011 73.03 -35.84 -71.19
N GLY A 1012 73.73 -35.09 -70.33
CA GLY A 1012 73.64 -33.63 -70.22
C GLY A 1012 72.77 -33.07 -69.07
N GLY A 1013 72.27 -33.90 -68.14
CA GLY A 1013 71.58 -33.41 -66.95
C GLY A 1013 70.76 -34.43 -66.13
N ASP A 1014 69.92 -33.89 -65.24
CA ASP A 1014 69.08 -34.62 -64.30
C ASP A 1014 67.60 -34.21 -64.41
N LEU A 1015 66.66 -35.18 -64.47
CA LEU A 1015 65.21 -34.96 -64.45
C LEU A 1015 64.61 -35.45 -63.13
N PHE A 1016 63.85 -34.60 -62.45
CA PHE A 1016 63.11 -34.93 -61.24
C PHE A 1016 61.61 -34.96 -61.53
N THR A 1017 60.94 -36.06 -61.19
CA THR A 1017 59.47 -36.18 -61.32
C THR A 1017 58.86 -36.51 -59.96
N GLY A 1018 57.79 -35.83 -59.57
CA GLY A 1018 57.21 -36.04 -58.25
C GLY A 1018 55.77 -35.62 -58.06
N VAL A 1019 55.25 -35.96 -56.88
CA VAL A 1019 53.90 -35.64 -56.39
C VAL A 1019 54.01 -34.68 -55.22
N THR A 1020 53.04 -33.79 -55.04
CA THR A 1020 52.97 -32.86 -53.91
C THR A 1020 51.55 -32.74 -53.38
N ALA A 1021 51.42 -32.53 -52.08
CA ALA A 1021 50.19 -32.15 -51.41
C ALA A 1021 50.39 -30.80 -50.69
N THR A 1022 49.35 -29.96 -50.71
CA THR A 1022 49.35 -28.63 -50.08
C THR A 1022 48.20 -28.49 -49.09
N PHE A 1023 48.46 -27.78 -48.00
CA PHE A 1023 47.44 -27.31 -47.08
C PHE A 1023 47.70 -25.84 -46.76
N THR A 1024 46.74 -24.97 -47.03
CA THR A 1024 46.86 -23.53 -46.76
C THR A 1024 45.73 -23.08 -45.86
N HIS A 1025 46.08 -22.40 -44.78
CA HIS A 1025 45.12 -21.65 -43.98
C HIS A 1025 45.39 -20.16 -44.17
N SER A 1026 44.37 -19.41 -44.58
CA SER A 1026 44.43 -17.95 -44.69
C SER A 1026 43.30 -17.29 -43.90
N ASN A 1027 43.65 -16.20 -43.22
CA ASN A 1027 42.73 -15.31 -42.54
C ASN A 1027 42.87 -13.94 -43.19
N SER A 1028 41.75 -13.38 -43.63
CA SER A 1028 41.73 -12.10 -44.35
C SER A 1028 40.64 -11.20 -43.80
N HIS A 1029 40.91 -9.91 -43.75
CA HIS A 1029 39.99 -8.91 -43.24
C HIS A 1029 40.22 -7.57 -43.93
N GLY A 1030 39.21 -6.71 -43.89
CA GLY A 1030 39.32 -5.32 -44.27
C GLY A 1030 38.19 -4.51 -43.68
N ASP A 1031 38.01 -3.28 -44.16
CA ASP A 1031 37.02 -2.36 -43.61
C ASP A 1031 35.60 -2.94 -43.77
N GLY A 1032 35.06 -3.40 -42.62
CA GLY A 1032 33.74 -3.99 -42.46
C GLY A 1032 33.47 -5.28 -43.24
N TRP A 1033 34.51 -6.11 -43.38
CA TRP A 1033 34.39 -7.51 -43.78
C TRP A 1033 35.51 -8.37 -43.16
N SER A 1034 35.24 -9.66 -43.00
CA SER A 1034 36.26 -10.63 -42.57
C SER A 1034 35.99 -12.00 -43.16
N GLY A 1035 37.02 -12.83 -43.25
CA GLY A 1035 36.85 -14.21 -43.64
C GLY A 1035 38.09 -15.06 -43.55
N GLN A 1036 37.85 -16.37 -43.59
CA GLN A 1036 38.87 -17.40 -43.48
C GLN A 1036 38.73 -18.37 -44.65
N THR A 1037 39.86 -18.83 -45.17
CA THR A 1037 39.91 -19.88 -46.19
C THR A 1037 40.81 -21.02 -45.72
N LYS A 1038 40.34 -22.25 -45.91
CA LYS A 1038 41.12 -23.47 -45.76
C LYS A 1038 41.22 -24.15 -47.11
N SER A 1039 42.44 -24.36 -47.57
CA SER A 1039 42.73 -24.90 -48.90
C SER A 1039 43.47 -26.22 -48.77
N THR A 1040 43.06 -27.22 -49.56
CA THR A 1040 43.74 -28.52 -49.67
C THR A 1040 44.00 -28.80 -51.14
N GLY A 1041 45.24 -29.08 -51.50
CA GLY A 1041 45.62 -29.31 -52.88
C GLY A 1041 46.50 -30.54 -53.11
N ILE A 1042 46.48 -31.03 -54.34
CA ILE A 1042 47.33 -32.12 -54.83
C ILE A 1042 47.84 -31.78 -56.22
N GLY A 1043 49.10 -32.10 -56.49
CA GLY A 1043 49.76 -31.76 -57.75
C GLY A 1043 50.86 -32.72 -58.18
N LEU A 1044 51.23 -32.58 -59.44
CA LEU A 1044 52.33 -33.29 -60.10
C LEU A 1044 53.33 -32.26 -60.62
N TYR A 1045 54.63 -32.56 -60.52
CA TYR A 1045 55.68 -31.68 -61.04
C TYR A 1045 56.80 -32.46 -61.74
N ALA A 1046 57.47 -31.76 -62.65
CA ALA A 1046 58.70 -32.20 -63.28
C ALA A 1046 59.71 -31.05 -63.31
N SER A 1047 60.97 -31.32 -62.96
CA SER A 1047 62.06 -30.33 -62.94
C SER A 1047 63.30 -30.93 -63.62
N ALA A 1048 63.74 -30.34 -64.73
CA ALA A 1048 64.95 -30.71 -65.45
C ALA A 1048 66.08 -29.72 -65.12
N MET A 1049 67.25 -30.26 -64.75
CA MET A 1049 68.48 -29.53 -64.45
C MET A 1049 69.54 -29.93 -65.46
N PHE A 1050 70.04 -28.99 -66.26
CA PHE A 1050 71.06 -29.26 -67.27
C PHE A 1050 72.46 -28.88 -66.76
N ASP A 1051 73.48 -29.60 -67.23
CA ASP A 1051 74.88 -29.32 -66.90
C ASP A 1051 75.34 -27.92 -67.36
N SER A 1052 74.65 -27.35 -68.36
CA SER A 1052 74.87 -25.98 -68.84
C SER A 1052 74.48 -24.88 -67.85
N GLY A 1053 73.84 -25.23 -66.73
CA GLY A 1053 73.29 -24.29 -65.75
C GLY A 1053 71.83 -23.88 -66.03
N LEU A 1054 71.26 -24.28 -67.17
CA LEU A 1054 69.84 -24.14 -67.49
C LEU A 1054 68.99 -25.04 -66.58
N TYR A 1055 67.82 -24.56 -66.17
CA TYR A 1055 66.78 -25.40 -65.61
C TYR A 1055 65.42 -25.08 -66.22
N VAL A 1056 64.54 -26.07 -66.20
CA VAL A 1056 63.13 -25.94 -66.55
C VAL A 1056 62.33 -26.72 -65.52
N ASP A 1057 61.31 -26.11 -64.95
CA ASP A 1057 60.33 -26.81 -64.14
C ASP A 1057 58.90 -26.55 -64.63
N ALA A 1058 58.03 -27.52 -64.34
CA ALA A 1058 56.62 -27.45 -64.62
C ALA A 1058 55.83 -28.10 -63.49
N ILE A 1059 54.70 -27.51 -63.13
CA ILE A 1059 53.79 -28.01 -62.11
C ILE A 1059 52.33 -27.87 -62.54
N GLY A 1060 51.56 -28.93 -62.30
CA GLY A 1060 50.11 -28.91 -62.33
C GLY A 1060 49.52 -29.21 -60.96
N LYS A 1061 48.56 -28.40 -60.48
CA LYS A 1061 47.93 -28.57 -59.17
C LYS A 1061 46.44 -28.28 -59.21
N TYR A 1062 45.66 -29.10 -58.50
CA TYR A 1062 44.27 -28.81 -58.14
C TYR A 1062 44.20 -28.43 -56.66
N VAL A 1063 43.47 -27.36 -56.33
CA VAL A 1063 43.26 -26.93 -54.95
C VAL A 1063 41.77 -26.74 -54.71
N ARG A 1064 41.25 -27.35 -53.66
CA ARG A 1064 39.91 -27.10 -53.14
C ARG A 1064 40.00 -26.11 -51.98
N HIS A 1065 39.08 -25.16 -51.94
CA HIS A 1065 38.96 -24.14 -50.90
C HIS A 1065 37.60 -24.27 -50.19
N ASP A 1066 37.61 -24.34 -48.87
CA ASP A 1066 36.45 -24.14 -48.02
C ASP A 1066 36.57 -22.73 -47.40
N ASN A 1067 35.55 -21.89 -47.65
CA ASN A 1067 35.55 -20.45 -47.39
C ASN A 1067 34.45 -20.07 -46.41
N HIS A 1068 34.74 -19.16 -45.49
CA HIS A 1068 33.79 -18.56 -44.55
C HIS A 1068 33.99 -17.04 -44.51
N TYR A 1069 33.01 -16.25 -44.96
CA TYR A 1069 33.14 -14.79 -45.11
C TYR A 1069 31.89 -14.03 -44.64
N SER A 1070 32.06 -12.81 -44.13
CA SER A 1070 30.96 -11.92 -43.71
C SER A 1070 31.16 -10.45 -44.11
N ALA A 1071 30.03 -9.80 -44.40
CA ALA A 1071 29.76 -8.46 -44.93
C ALA A 1071 29.08 -7.38 -44.09
N SER A 1072 29.67 -6.78 -43.05
CA SER A 1072 28.90 -5.81 -42.26
C SER A 1072 28.52 -4.55 -43.05
N GLU A 1073 29.40 -4.00 -43.89
CA GLU A 1073 29.09 -2.76 -44.65
C GLU A 1073 27.97 -2.93 -45.69
N THR A 1074 27.82 -4.13 -46.24
CA THR A 1074 26.79 -4.47 -47.23
C THR A 1074 25.58 -5.19 -46.60
N GLY A 1075 25.61 -5.42 -45.30
CA GLY A 1075 24.64 -6.24 -44.57
C GLY A 1075 24.57 -7.70 -45.02
N MET A 1076 25.66 -8.24 -45.59
CA MET A 1076 25.73 -9.66 -45.98
C MET A 1076 26.03 -10.50 -44.73
N PRO A 1077 25.16 -11.46 -44.36
CA PRO A 1077 25.40 -12.37 -43.23
C PRO A 1077 26.60 -13.29 -43.51
N GLU A 1078 26.98 -14.10 -42.52
CA GLU A 1078 28.01 -15.13 -42.72
C GLU A 1078 27.65 -16.08 -43.87
N GLN A 1079 28.62 -16.34 -44.75
CA GLN A 1079 28.49 -17.19 -45.92
C GLN A 1079 29.57 -18.28 -45.91
N ASP A 1080 29.13 -19.53 -45.83
CA ASP A 1080 29.97 -20.71 -46.06
C ASP A 1080 29.84 -21.17 -47.50
N TYR A 1081 30.96 -21.27 -48.22
CA TYR A 1081 30.95 -21.76 -49.59
C TYR A 1081 32.22 -22.52 -49.95
N ARG A 1082 32.09 -23.39 -50.96
CA ARG A 1082 33.21 -24.16 -51.51
C ARG A 1082 33.60 -23.60 -52.86
N SER A 1083 34.89 -23.51 -53.10
CA SER A 1083 35.43 -23.15 -54.40
C SER A 1083 36.64 -24.02 -54.71
N HIS A 1084 37.13 -23.95 -55.95
CA HIS A 1084 38.33 -24.65 -56.35
C HIS A 1084 39.13 -23.85 -57.37
N SER A 1085 40.41 -24.16 -57.45
CA SER A 1085 41.35 -23.54 -58.36
C SER A 1085 42.25 -24.57 -59.03
N TRP A 1086 42.58 -24.31 -60.30
CA TRP A 1086 43.55 -25.09 -61.08
C TRP A 1086 44.78 -24.25 -61.38
N TYR A 1087 45.96 -24.85 -61.30
CA TYR A 1087 47.25 -24.20 -61.52
C TYR A 1087 48.07 -25.00 -62.52
N LEU A 1088 48.63 -24.30 -63.51
CA LEU A 1088 49.63 -24.80 -64.45
C LEU A 1088 50.75 -23.77 -64.51
N GLY A 1089 51.87 -24.08 -63.87
CA GLY A 1089 53.07 -23.24 -63.83
C GLY A 1089 54.20 -23.85 -64.63
N ALA A 1090 54.97 -23.01 -65.30
CA ALA A 1090 56.25 -23.37 -65.89
C ALA A 1090 57.28 -22.28 -65.59
N GLU A 1091 58.44 -22.67 -65.09
CA GLU A 1091 59.57 -21.79 -64.82
C GLU A 1091 60.82 -22.26 -65.58
N THR A 1092 61.62 -21.30 -66.02
CA THR A 1092 62.96 -21.57 -66.54
C THR A 1092 63.93 -20.50 -66.08
N GLY A 1093 65.16 -20.91 -65.84
CA GLY A 1093 66.24 -19.98 -65.53
C GLY A 1093 67.60 -20.56 -65.88
N TRP A 1094 68.59 -19.69 -65.98
CA TRP A 1094 69.94 -20.08 -66.40
C TRP A 1094 70.96 -19.54 -65.42
N ARG A 1095 71.66 -20.43 -64.71
CA ARG A 1095 72.75 -20.05 -63.81
C ARG A 1095 74.05 -19.81 -64.59
N PHE A 1096 74.54 -18.58 -64.55
CA PHE A 1096 75.87 -18.20 -65.02
C PHE A 1096 76.83 -18.14 -63.83
N SER A 1097 77.83 -19.03 -63.83
CA SER A 1097 78.87 -19.05 -62.81
C SER A 1097 79.86 -17.88 -62.99
N LEU A 1098 80.22 -17.23 -61.89
CA LEU A 1098 81.19 -16.14 -61.79
C LEU A 1098 82.37 -16.56 -60.89
N PRO A 1099 83.54 -15.88 -60.95
CA PRO A 1099 84.69 -16.19 -60.11
C PRO A 1099 84.37 -16.18 -58.61
N GLY A 1100 85.02 -17.05 -57.83
CA GLY A 1100 84.86 -17.11 -56.37
C GLY A 1100 83.54 -17.69 -55.88
N GLU A 1101 83.06 -18.76 -56.53
CA GLU A 1101 81.81 -19.50 -56.21
C GLU A 1101 80.56 -18.61 -56.17
N THR A 1102 80.53 -17.58 -57.01
CA THR A 1102 79.40 -16.66 -57.14
C THR A 1102 78.63 -17.00 -58.42
N PHE A 1103 77.34 -16.70 -58.48
CA PHE A 1103 76.54 -16.85 -59.70
C PHE A 1103 75.45 -15.79 -59.82
N ILE A 1104 75.00 -15.58 -61.05
CA ILE A 1104 73.76 -14.88 -61.38
C ILE A 1104 72.83 -15.81 -62.15
N GLN A 1105 71.54 -15.70 -61.93
CA GLN A 1105 70.51 -16.57 -62.47
C GLN A 1105 69.30 -15.73 -62.88
N PRO A 1106 69.27 -15.21 -64.13
CA PRO A 1106 68.01 -14.77 -64.70
C PRO A 1106 67.02 -15.93 -64.75
N GLN A 1107 65.78 -15.63 -64.39
CA GLN A 1107 64.68 -16.60 -64.40
C GLN A 1107 63.37 -15.96 -64.78
N THR A 1108 62.50 -16.75 -65.40
CA THR A 1108 61.15 -16.35 -65.76
C THR A 1108 60.19 -17.50 -65.52
N GLU A 1109 59.01 -17.17 -65.03
CA GLU A 1109 57.92 -18.08 -64.72
C GLU A 1109 56.64 -17.56 -65.34
N LEU A 1110 55.81 -18.49 -65.80
CA LEU A 1110 54.46 -18.22 -66.27
C LEU A 1110 53.50 -19.19 -65.56
N VAL A 1111 52.48 -18.64 -64.92
CA VAL A 1111 51.43 -19.43 -64.26
C VAL A 1111 50.08 -19.11 -64.88
N TYR A 1112 49.46 -20.13 -65.47
CA TYR A 1112 48.08 -20.08 -65.92
C TYR A 1112 47.19 -20.83 -64.92
N GLY A 1113 46.00 -20.31 -64.65
CA GLY A 1113 45.05 -20.98 -63.78
C GLY A 1113 43.60 -20.70 -64.10
N SER A 1114 42.74 -21.31 -63.31
CA SER A 1114 41.29 -21.09 -63.31
C SER A 1114 40.83 -21.00 -61.86
N VAL A 1115 40.14 -19.92 -61.51
CA VAL A 1115 39.58 -19.65 -60.18
C VAL A 1115 38.06 -19.64 -60.28
N SER A 1116 37.39 -20.45 -59.46
CA SER A 1116 35.93 -20.56 -59.45
C SER A 1116 35.24 -19.20 -59.30
N GLY A 1117 34.14 -18.99 -60.04
CA GLY A 1117 33.26 -17.85 -59.81
C GLY A 1117 32.52 -17.97 -58.47
N THR A 1118 32.13 -16.82 -57.91
CA THR A 1118 31.40 -16.73 -56.66
C THR A 1118 30.14 -15.89 -56.82
N ARG A 1119 29.06 -16.30 -56.16
CA ARG A 1119 27.79 -15.57 -56.12
C ARG A 1119 27.19 -15.68 -54.73
N PHE A 1120 26.80 -14.54 -54.19
CA PHE A 1120 26.07 -14.41 -52.94
C PHE A 1120 24.74 -13.73 -53.23
N ASP A 1121 23.66 -14.29 -52.71
CA ASP A 1121 22.33 -13.69 -52.73
C ASP A 1121 21.84 -13.60 -51.28
N TRP A 1122 21.40 -12.43 -50.84
CA TRP A 1122 20.81 -12.24 -49.51
C TRP A 1122 19.80 -11.08 -49.54
N GLN A 1123 18.99 -10.98 -48.48
CA GLN A 1123 18.11 -9.84 -48.28
C GLN A 1123 18.71 -8.88 -47.25
N SER A 1124 18.72 -7.59 -47.58
CA SER A 1124 19.05 -6.53 -46.62
C SER A 1124 18.17 -5.32 -46.87
N ALA A 1125 17.69 -4.70 -45.79
CA ALA A 1125 16.82 -3.53 -45.85
C ALA A 1125 15.65 -3.69 -46.85
N GLY A 1126 14.98 -4.84 -46.85
CA GLY A 1126 13.80 -5.10 -47.69
C GLY A 1126 14.07 -5.24 -49.19
N SER A 1127 15.34 -5.28 -49.60
CA SER A 1127 15.75 -5.44 -51.00
C SER A 1127 16.56 -6.72 -51.21
N ASP A 1128 16.36 -7.36 -52.36
CA ASP A 1128 17.19 -8.49 -52.78
C ASP A 1128 18.54 -7.96 -53.26
N ILE A 1129 19.62 -8.39 -52.61
CA ILE A 1129 20.98 -8.04 -53.01
C ILE A 1129 21.66 -9.26 -53.59
N ARG A 1130 22.31 -9.07 -54.74
CA ARG A 1130 23.13 -10.09 -55.39
C ARG A 1130 24.53 -9.55 -55.65
N MET A 1131 25.53 -10.23 -55.09
CA MET A 1131 26.95 -9.96 -55.35
C MET A 1131 27.54 -11.13 -56.14
N GLN A 1132 28.07 -10.86 -57.33
CA GLN A 1132 28.58 -11.92 -58.22
C GLN A 1132 29.91 -11.55 -58.88
N ARG A 1133 30.80 -12.52 -58.99
CA ARG A 1133 32.02 -12.48 -59.81
C ARG A 1133 32.10 -13.77 -60.61
N LYS A 1134 32.27 -13.63 -61.93
CA LYS A 1134 32.36 -14.79 -62.84
C LYS A 1134 33.69 -15.51 -62.65
N GLN A 1135 33.73 -16.78 -63.07
CA GLN A 1135 34.97 -17.56 -63.13
C GLN A 1135 36.05 -16.78 -63.90
N GLU A 1136 37.25 -16.75 -63.35
CA GLU A 1136 38.40 -16.05 -63.94
C GLU A 1136 39.54 -17.01 -64.24
N ASN A 1137 40.28 -16.74 -65.31
CA ASN A 1137 41.40 -17.57 -65.74
C ASN A 1137 42.69 -16.75 -65.68
N PRO A 1138 43.33 -16.59 -64.51
CA PRO A 1138 44.51 -15.74 -64.38
C PRO A 1138 45.70 -16.27 -65.19
N LEU A 1139 46.44 -15.35 -65.79
CA LEU A 1139 47.74 -15.60 -66.41
C LEU A 1139 48.75 -14.63 -65.80
N ILE A 1140 49.71 -15.16 -65.05
CA ILE A 1140 50.64 -14.38 -64.24
C ILE A 1140 52.05 -14.65 -64.76
N GLY A 1141 52.75 -13.58 -65.14
CA GLY A 1141 54.17 -13.64 -65.48
C GLY A 1141 55.03 -13.17 -64.32
N ARG A 1142 56.14 -13.84 -64.07
CA ARG A 1142 57.19 -13.38 -63.16
C ARG A 1142 58.53 -13.46 -63.88
N THR A 1143 59.32 -12.40 -63.84
CA THR A 1143 60.68 -12.41 -64.42
C THR A 1143 61.64 -11.66 -63.51
N GLY A 1144 62.87 -12.12 -63.39
CA GLY A 1144 63.83 -11.47 -62.51
C GLY A 1144 65.21 -12.11 -62.54
N VAL A 1145 66.05 -11.67 -61.62
CA VAL A 1145 67.43 -12.16 -61.48
C VAL A 1145 67.67 -12.51 -60.02
N GLU A 1146 68.17 -13.72 -59.79
CA GLU A 1146 68.74 -14.14 -58.51
C GLU A 1146 70.26 -14.13 -58.60
N SER A 1147 70.92 -13.68 -57.54
CA SER A 1147 72.36 -13.75 -57.36
C SER A 1147 72.66 -14.58 -56.13
N GLY A 1148 73.74 -15.37 -56.16
CA GLY A 1148 74.11 -16.17 -55.01
C GLY A 1148 75.60 -16.41 -54.89
N LYS A 1149 76.04 -16.72 -53.68
CA LYS A 1149 77.41 -17.08 -53.38
C LYS A 1149 77.46 -18.30 -52.48
N THR A 1150 78.24 -19.28 -52.88
CA THR A 1150 78.43 -20.53 -52.14
C THR A 1150 79.70 -20.45 -51.30
N PHE A 1151 79.58 -20.89 -50.05
CA PHE A 1151 80.64 -21.01 -49.05
C PHE A 1151 80.78 -22.49 -48.69
N ARG A 1152 81.99 -23.05 -48.81
CA ARG A 1152 82.27 -24.47 -48.56
C ARG A 1152 83.18 -24.65 -47.34
N GLY A 1153 82.80 -25.54 -46.43
CA GLY A 1153 83.65 -26.11 -45.38
C GLY A 1153 83.94 -27.59 -45.66
N LYS A 1154 84.61 -28.29 -44.72
CA LYS A 1154 84.97 -29.72 -44.89
C LYS A 1154 83.73 -30.62 -45.07
N ASP A 1155 82.69 -30.39 -44.27
CA ASP A 1155 81.49 -31.23 -44.22
C ASP A 1155 80.17 -30.46 -44.46
N TRP A 1156 80.24 -29.16 -44.80
CA TRP A 1156 79.05 -28.31 -45.02
C TRP A 1156 79.20 -27.40 -46.25
N GLU A 1157 78.07 -27.06 -46.87
CA GLU A 1157 77.97 -26.10 -47.98
C GLU A 1157 76.82 -25.14 -47.68
N LEU A 1158 77.07 -23.82 -47.75
CA LEU A 1158 76.07 -22.79 -47.52
C LEU A 1158 76.04 -21.86 -48.73
N THR A 1159 74.87 -21.67 -49.33
CA THR A 1159 74.67 -20.70 -50.41
C THR A 1159 73.78 -19.58 -49.94
N ALA A 1160 74.30 -18.35 -49.89
CA ALA A 1160 73.49 -17.15 -49.67
C ALA A 1160 72.91 -16.67 -51.01
N LEU A 1161 71.64 -16.26 -51.01
CA LEU A 1161 70.85 -15.86 -52.18
C LEU A 1161 70.25 -14.47 -51.97
N ALA A 1162 70.21 -13.69 -53.04
CA ALA A 1162 69.48 -12.43 -53.11
C ALA A 1162 68.83 -12.29 -54.50
N GLY A 1163 67.52 -12.06 -54.55
CA GLY A 1163 66.75 -11.99 -55.79
C GLY A 1163 65.84 -10.78 -55.88
N VAL A 1164 65.63 -10.31 -57.11
CA VAL A 1164 64.65 -9.27 -57.46
C VAL A 1164 63.84 -9.73 -58.66
N HIS A 1165 62.51 -9.72 -58.53
CA HIS A 1165 61.58 -10.19 -59.55
C HIS A 1165 60.46 -9.19 -59.78
N TYR A 1166 60.02 -9.06 -61.02
CA TYR A 1166 58.81 -8.34 -61.38
C TYR A 1166 57.71 -9.35 -61.71
N GLN A 1167 56.59 -9.26 -61.01
CA GLN A 1167 55.39 -10.09 -61.22
C GLN A 1167 54.27 -9.22 -61.81
N TYR A 1168 53.54 -9.73 -62.81
CA TYR A 1168 52.51 -8.98 -63.52
C TYR A 1168 51.34 -9.85 -64.01
N ASP A 1169 50.12 -9.31 -63.91
CA ASP A 1169 48.89 -9.92 -64.45
C ASP A 1169 48.71 -9.64 -65.95
N LEU A 1170 48.83 -10.69 -66.77
CA LEU A 1170 48.72 -10.59 -68.22
C LEU A 1170 47.26 -10.50 -68.68
N PHE A 1171 46.33 -11.14 -67.98
CA PHE A 1171 44.89 -11.06 -68.29
C PHE A 1171 44.15 -10.04 -67.41
N LYS A 1172 43.00 -9.55 -67.89
CA LYS A 1172 42.15 -8.63 -67.14
C LYS A 1172 41.34 -9.43 -66.11
N PRO A 1173 41.36 -9.08 -64.82
CA PRO A 1173 40.53 -9.76 -63.83
C PRO A 1173 39.04 -9.58 -64.09
N ALA A 1174 38.23 -10.53 -63.63
CA ALA A 1174 36.78 -10.46 -63.75
C ALA A 1174 36.23 -9.27 -62.93
N GLU A 1175 35.20 -8.61 -63.45
CA GLU A 1175 34.47 -7.56 -62.71
C GLU A 1175 33.57 -8.18 -61.65
N THR A 1176 33.41 -7.46 -60.55
CA THR A 1176 32.43 -7.77 -59.51
C THR A 1176 31.16 -6.98 -59.82
N VAL A 1177 30.01 -7.64 -59.88
CA VAL A 1177 28.71 -6.98 -60.11
C VAL A 1177 27.89 -7.10 -58.82
N VAL A 1178 27.43 -5.96 -58.30
CA VAL A 1178 26.49 -5.90 -57.19
C VAL A 1178 25.16 -5.38 -57.73
N HIS A 1179 24.09 -6.16 -57.57
CA HIS A 1179 22.74 -5.74 -57.87
C HIS A 1179 22.03 -5.39 -56.56
N ASP A 1180 21.54 -4.17 -56.45
CA ASP A 1180 20.66 -3.70 -55.38
C ASP A 1180 19.48 -2.90 -55.97
N PHE A 1181 18.77 -2.16 -55.12
CA PHE A 1181 17.59 -1.40 -55.54
C PHE A 1181 17.86 -0.30 -56.57
N ALA A 1182 19.07 0.24 -56.61
CA ALA A 1182 19.45 1.27 -57.57
C ALA A 1182 19.92 0.67 -58.91
N GLY A 1183 19.96 -0.66 -59.02
CA GLY A 1183 20.33 -1.40 -60.21
C GLY A 1183 21.66 -2.14 -60.07
N GLU A 1184 22.35 -2.35 -61.20
CA GLU A 1184 23.66 -3.02 -61.22
C GLU A 1184 24.81 -2.03 -61.07
N THR A 1185 25.62 -2.23 -60.02
CA THR A 1185 26.91 -1.57 -59.81
C THR A 1185 28.04 -2.48 -60.30
N HIS A 1186 28.79 -2.02 -61.30
CA HIS A 1186 29.93 -2.75 -61.87
C HIS A 1186 31.25 -2.26 -61.26
N ILE A 1187 31.94 -3.13 -60.53
CA ILE A 1187 33.18 -2.83 -59.79
C ILE A 1187 34.37 -3.46 -60.52
N LYS A 1188 35.32 -2.61 -60.96
CA LYS A 1188 36.54 -3.03 -61.66
C LYS A 1188 37.65 -3.42 -60.68
N ASN A 1189 38.18 -4.63 -60.80
CA ASN A 1189 39.19 -5.17 -59.89
C ASN A 1189 40.65 -4.79 -60.23
N GLY A 1190 40.92 -4.28 -61.45
CA GLY A 1190 42.26 -3.79 -61.85
C GLY A 1190 43.30 -4.91 -62.02
N LYS A 1191 44.34 -4.71 -62.85
CA LYS A 1191 45.47 -5.65 -62.97
C LYS A 1191 46.49 -5.38 -61.87
N ASP A 1192 47.14 -6.41 -61.35
CA ASP A 1192 48.20 -6.28 -60.36
C ASP A 1192 49.61 -6.35 -60.99
N SER A 1193 50.55 -5.62 -60.40
CA SER A 1193 51.95 -5.58 -60.83
C SER A 1193 52.86 -5.23 -59.67
N ARG A 1194 53.88 -6.02 -59.37
CA ARG A 1194 54.69 -5.82 -58.16
C ARG A 1194 56.15 -6.22 -58.35
N VAL A 1195 57.02 -5.66 -57.52
CA VAL A 1195 58.43 -6.05 -57.43
C VAL A 1195 58.63 -6.88 -56.16
N ASN A 1196 59.04 -8.14 -56.30
CA ASN A 1196 59.35 -9.06 -55.21
C ASN A 1196 60.86 -9.08 -54.95
N PHE A 1197 61.24 -8.89 -53.69
CA PHE A 1197 62.60 -9.00 -53.17
C PHE A 1197 62.71 -10.27 -52.32
N SER A 1198 63.74 -11.07 -52.56
CA SER A 1198 64.03 -12.27 -51.78
C SER A 1198 65.46 -12.25 -51.24
N LEU A 1199 65.62 -12.71 -50.00
CA LEU A 1199 66.91 -12.97 -49.37
C LEU A 1199 66.86 -14.33 -48.71
N GLY A 1200 67.86 -15.18 -48.93
CA GLY A 1200 67.81 -16.52 -48.36
C GLY A 1200 69.14 -17.24 -48.27
N VAL A 1201 69.08 -18.41 -47.66
CA VAL A 1201 70.22 -19.31 -47.45
C VAL A 1201 69.80 -20.74 -47.72
N ASN A 1202 70.63 -21.48 -48.45
CA ASN A 1202 70.48 -22.91 -48.69
C ASN A 1202 71.70 -23.63 -48.11
N ALA A 1203 71.50 -24.51 -47.14
CA ALA A 1203 72.54 -25.21 -46.41
C ALA A 1203 72.47 -26.73 -46.63
N ARG A 1204 73.59 -27.34 -47.02
CA ARG A 1204 73.81 -28.79 -46.91
C ARG A 1204 74.44 -29.07 -45.55
N ILE A 1205 73.66 -29.70 -44.67
CA ILE A 1205 74.06 -30.00 -43.29
C ILE A 1205 74.69 -31.40 -43.18
N LYS A 1206 74.25 -32.34 -44.04
CA LYS A 1206 74.82 -33.67 -44.26
C LYS A 1206 74.66 -34.06 -45.72
N GLU A 1207 75.34 -35.10 -46.20
CA GLU A 1207 75.24 -35.56 -47.60
C GLU A 1207 73.81 -35.80 -48.08
N ASN A 1208 72.94 -36.28 -47.19
CA ASN A 1208 71.54 -36.60 -47.46
C ASN A 1208 70.52 -35.54 -46.99
N THR A 1209 70.96 -34.45 -46.35
CA THR A 1209 70.04 -33.48 -45.71
C THR A 1209 70.35 -32.05 -46.11
N ARG A 1210 69.34 -31.35 -46.63
CA ARG A 1210 69.39 -29.93 -47.00
C ARG A 1210 68.30 -29.15 -46.29
N ILE A 1211 68.64 -27.93 -45.87
CA ILE A 1211 67.71 -26.97 -45.28
C ILE A 1211 67.85 -25.64 -46.00
N SER A 1212 66.72 -25.02 -46.34
CA SER A 1212 66.67 -23.70 -46.94
C SER A 1212 65.75 -22.76 -46.16
N LEU A 1213 66.15 -21.50 -46.07
CA LEU A 1213 65.38 -20.43 -45.42
C LEU A 1213 65.42 -19.19 -46.31
N ASN A 1214 64.26 -18.68 -46.72
CA ASN A 1214 64.13 -17.49 -47.55
C ASN A 1214 63.11 -16.53 -46.93
N ILE A 1215 63.41 -15.24 -46.99
CA ILE A 1215 62.50 -14.15 -46.60
C ILE A 1215 62.11 -13.41 -47.88
N GLU A 1216 60.84 -13.11 -48.03
CA GLU A 1216 60.28 -12.42 -49.19
C GLU A 1216 59.46 -11.20 -48.76
N ARG A 1217 59.57 -10.13 -49.55
CA ARG A 1217 58.74 -8.93 -49.45
C ARG A 1217 58.47 -8.40 -50.85
N SER A 1218 57.31 -7.82 -51.10
CA SER A 1218 57.06 -7.07 -52.34
C SER A 1218 56.76 -5.60 -52.09
N ALA A 1219 56.83 -4.82 -53.17
CA ALA A 1219 56.45 -3.42 -53.19
C ALA A 1219 55.83 -3.05 -54.55
N PHE A 1220 55.06 -1.96 -54.54
CA PHE A 1220 54.45 -1.30 -55.69
C PHE A 1220 53.26 -2.08 -56.30
N GLY A 1221 52.78 -3.11 -55.61
CA GLY A 1221 51.59 -3.89 -55.99
C GLY A 1221 50.28 -3.24 -55.57
N HIS A 1222 49.19 -3.68 -56.22
CA HIS A 1222 47.84 -3.58 -55.65
C HIS A 1222 47.63 -4.59 -54.53
N TYR A 1223 48.47 -5.64 -54.48
CA TYR A 1223 48.68 -6.50 -53.31
C TYR A 1223 50.16 -6.76 -53.10
N ASP A 1224 50.64 -6.37 -51.93
CA ASP A 1224 52.00 -6.56 -51.51
C ASP A 1224 52.14 -7.61 -50.41
N ILE A 1225 53.16 -8.45 -50.53
CA ILE A 1225 53.62 -9.32 -49.44
C ILE A 1225 54.39 -8.42 -48.48
N ASP A 1226 53.81 -8.12 -47.32
CA ASP A 1226 54.44 -7.26 -46.33
C ASP A 1226 55.68 -7.92 -45.75
N LYS A 1227 55.53 -9.20 -45.36
CA LYS A 1227 56.58 -10.08 -44.83
C LYS A 1227 56.19 -11.53 -45.07
N ALA A 1228 57.08 -12.32 -45.66
CA ALA A 1228 56.92 -13.76 -45.73
C ALA A 1228 58.23 -14.50 -45.42
N ILE A 1229 58.11 -15.67 -44.79
CA ILE A 1229 59.20 -16.58 -44.48
C ILE A 1229 58.89 -17.94 -45.10
N ASN A 1230 59.87 -18.48 -45.80
CA ASN A 1230 59.85 -19.78 -46.43
C ASN A 1230 60.96 -20.65 -45.86
N ALA A 1231 60.61 -21.71 -45.13
CA ALA A 1231 61.56 -22.70 -44.63
C ALA A 1231 61.28 -24.06 -45.27
N ASN A 1232 62.32 -24.70 -45.81
CA ASN A 1232 62.21 -26.00 -46.44
C ASN A 1232 63.29 -26.96 -45.94
N ILE A 1233 62.94 -28.23 -45.83
CA ILE A 1233 63.86 -29.33 -45.53
C ILE A 1233 63.68 -30.42 -46.58
N ARG A 1234 64.80 -30.93 -47.08
CA ARG A 1234 64.85 -32.07 -47.99
C ARG A 1234 65.75 -33.15 -47.41
N TYR A 1235 65.26 -34.38 -47.46
CA TYR A 1235 66.02 -35.59 -47.18
C TYR A 1235 66.10 -36.45 -48.44
N SER A 1236 67.31 -36.87 -48.82
CA SER A 1236 67.57 -37.72 -49.99
C SER A 1236 68.08 -39.09 -49.54
N PHE A 1237 67.57 -40.17 -50.12
CA PHE A 1237 67.91 -41.55 -49.73
C PHE A 1237 68.00 -42.49 -50.92
#